data_AF-A0A4Q1JRB8-F1
#
_entry.id   AF-A0A4Q1JRB8-F1
#
_cell.length_a   1.000
_cell.length_b   1.000
_cell.length_c   1.000
_cell.angle_alpha   90.00
_cell.angle_beta   90.00
_cell.angle_gamma   90.00
#
_symmetry.space_group_name_H-M   'P 1'
#
loop_
_entity.id
_entity.type
_entity.pdbx_description
1 polymer ?
#
loop_
_entity_poly.entity_id
_entity_poly.type
_entity_poly.pdbx_seq_one_letter_code
_entity_poly.pdbx_strand_id
1 'polypeptide(L)'
;MAGKKKGLELNLQDRRQSLPLLAVVLVLLAAWFGWGGWSLLSSERHEQQALAAREEAVAAMQQVLATQGSQLAQRVAKPEVGAALAAGDTAAAAQAVRAGWQDVKDVQVLEAALEAGYADAGTFGYAKLALLERALEQGQPQAGIVLERKQPVLGVAAATGGHVVYAVLPATAVTAAVSNAALPEGAYLALRQGSHTVAESGDASLSASADSGGRSVGTSGLRVVEATPAISEGPMGLGAVQCLIVAGLLLLVAALSVLLAFQRLRVPTLALARKREPGAVAHGSDVTFGEAIKREAPPVPARTETSEAPAKKAVGSAAGGHVDPGIFRAYDIRGVVGGSLTVRTAELIGQAIGSVMSEAGFNNVVVGRDGRLSGPELSAGLIEGLRRAGIDVIDIGLAPTPVCYFAAYHLQTGSCVAVTGSHNPPDYNGFKIVIGGETLSGEAITALYTRITEGQLISTDKGSLEARDVAQDYLERIAGDVQLARPLKVVIDAGNGVAGEFAPALMEAIGAEAIPLYCDVDGTFPNHHPDPSEPHNLQDLIQTVQRFNADIGLAFDGDGDRLGVVTREGEIIYADRLLMLFAGDVLERNPGAMVIYDVKCTGKLQGWVLRHGGTPMMWRTGHSLIKGRMRETGAELAGEMSGHFFFQERWYGFDDGLYAAARLLEILAASEEAPSDTLAALPNGVSTPELKVAVGEASPHEIVERFVEVTQFEGARLSTIDGLRADWDDGWGLLRASNTTPVLVLRFEADDQAALDRIRDAFRGTLQQVAPELTLTF
;
A
#
# COMPACT_ATOMS: atom_id res chain seq x y z
N MET A 1 -34.94 -66.52 21.75
CA MET A 1 -36.30 -66.08 21.32
C MET A 1 -36.24 -64.60 20.98
N ALA A 2 -36.72 -64.25 19.79
CA ALA A 2 -36.74 -62.90 19.25
C ALA A 2 -37.78 -62.01 19.93
N GLY A 3 -37.56 -60.68 19.94
CA GLY A 3 -38.51 -59.74 20.55
C GLY A 3 -38.22 -58.25 20.30
N LYS A 4 -38.22 -57.85 19.02
CA LYS A 4 -38.54 -56.51 18.46
C LYS A 4 -37.79 -55.26 18.96
N LYS A 5 -36.90 -54.74 18.10
CA LYS A 5 -36.49 -53.32 18.04
C LYS A 5 -37.71 -52.46 17.67
N LYS A 6 -38.06 -51.48 18.50
CA LYS A 6 -39.00 -50.39 18.16
C LYS A 6 -38.29 -49.39 17.26
N GLY A 7 -38.64 -49.37 15.98
CA GLY A 7 -38.38 -48.21 15.12
C GLY A 7 -39.37 -47.10 15.48
N LEU A 8 -38.91 -45.84 15.50
CA LEU A 8 -39.80 -44.67 15.55
C LEU A 8 -40.67 -44.67 14.28
N GLU A 9 -41.92 -45.11 14.39
CA GLU A 9 -42.94 -44.79 13.38
C GLU A 9 -43.60 -43.46 13.76
N LEU A 10 -43.26 -42.41 13.02
CA LEU A 10 -44.00 -41.14 13.01
C LEU A 10 -45.46 -41.41 12.60
N ASN A 11 -46.41 -40.95 13.43
CA ASN A 11 -47.84 -41.15 13.25
C ASN A 11 -48.33 -40.57 11.90
N LEU A 12 -49.23 -41.27 11.20
CA LEU A 12 -49.73 -40.89 9.87
C LEU A 12 -50.45 -39.52 9.87
N GLN A 13 -51.00 -39.12 11.02
CA GLN A 13 -51.69 -37.85 11.23
C GLN A 13 -50.70 -36.67 11.32
N ASP A 14 -49.55 -36.87 11.99
CA ASP A 14 -48.48 -35.86 12.09
C ASP A 14 -47.81 -35.60 10.74
N ARG A 15 -47.70 -36.64 9.88
CA ARG A 15 -47.17 -36.50 8.52
C ARG A 15 -48.01 -35.57 7.63
N ARG A 16 -49.33 -35.56 7.78
CA ARG A 16 -50.22 -34.71 6.97
C ARG A 16 -50.14 -33.22 7.34
N GLN A 17 -49.73 -32.89 8.57
CA GLN A 17 -49.59 -31.51 9.02
C GLN A 17 -48.15 -30.98 8.91
N SER A 18 -47.15 -31.83 9.14
CA SER A 18 -45.73 -31.45 9.11
C SER A 18 -45.11 -31.37 7.72
N LEU A 19 -45.50 -32.23 6.78
CA LEU A 19 -44.94 -32.26 5.41
C LEU A 19 -45.26 -30.99 4.59
N PRO A 20 -46.47 -30.39 4.66
CA PRO A 20 -46.74 -29.11 4.02
C PRO A 20 -45.94 -27.96 4.63
N LEU A 21 -45.77 -27.93 5.96
CA LEU A 21 -44.98 -26.91 6.65
C LEU A 21 -43.49 -27.01 6.25
N LEU A 22 -42.96 -28.25 6.20
CA LEU A 22 -41.62 -28.52 5.69
C LEU A 22 -41.46 -28.05 4.24
N ALA A 23 -42.45 -28.31 3.38
CA ALA A 23 -42.43 -27.84 2.00
C ALA A 23 -42.39 -26.31 1.91
N VAL A 24 -43.13 -25.58 2.76
CA VAL A 24 -43.07 -24.11 2.82
C VAL A 24 -41.67 -23.63 3.22
N VAL A 25 -41.07 -24.20 4.26
CA VAL A 25 -39.71 -23.85 4.70
C VAL A 25 -38.69 -24.13 3.59
N LEU A 26 -38.79 -25.29 2.92
CA LEU A 26 -37.91 -25.64 1.81
C LEU A 26 -38.07 -24.71 0.61
N VAL A 27 -39.29 -24.23 0.32
CA VAL A 27 -39.54 -23.23 -0.74
C VAL A 27 -38.94 -21.88 -0.36
N LEU A 28 -39.04 -21.45 0.90
CA LEU A 28 -38.41 -20.20 1.35
C LEU A 28 -36.88 -20.27 1.29
N LEU A 29 -36.30 -21.39 1.70
CA LEU A 29 -34.85 -21.63 1.55
C LEU A 29 -34.46 -21.68 0.07
N ALA A 30 -35.25 -22.34 -0.78
CA ALA A 30 -35.01 -22.36 -2.21
C ALA A 30 -35.07 -20.96 -2.85
N ALA A 31 -36.01 -20.12 -2.39
CA ALA A 31 -36.11 -18.73 -2.83
C ALA A 31 -34.89 -17.92 -2.38
N TRP A 32 -34.39 -18.13 -1.16
CA TRP A 32 -33.19 -17.45 -0.66
C TRP A 32 -31.92 -17.85 -1.44
N PHE A 33 -31.68 -19.15 -1.63
CA PHE A 33 -30.57 -19.64 -2.45
C PHE A 33 -30.74 -19.25 -3.94
N GLY A 34 -31.96 -19.30 -4.47
CA GLY A 34 -32.25 -18.90 -5.84
C GLY A 34 -32.00 -17.41 -6.08
N TRP A 35 -32.39 -16.56 -5.12
CA TRP A 35 -32.10 -15.13 -5.14
C TRP A 35 -30.60 -14.86 -5.05
N GLY A 36 -29.88 -15.51 -4.13
CA GLY A 36 -28.42 -15.38 -4.01
C GLY A 36 -27.68 -15.82 -5.27
N GLY A 37 -28.10 -16.93 -5.91
CA GLY A 37 -27.53 -17.36 -7.18
C GLY A 37 -27.82 -16.40 -8.33
N TRP A 38 -29.04 -15.85 -8.39
CA TRP A 38 -29.40 -14.84 -9.39
C TRP A 38 -28.67 -13.52 -9.20
N SER A 39 -28.53 -13.03 -7.96
CA SER A 39 -27.79 -11.80 -7.66
C SER A 39 -26.32 -11.90 -8.02
N LEU A 40 -25.68 -13.04 -7.75
CA LEU A 40 -24.29 -13.29 -8.15
C LEU A 40 -24.13 -13.31 -9.69
N LEU A 41 -25.01 -14.02 -10.42
CA LEU A 41 -24.97 -14.02 -11.89
C LEU A 41 -25.25 -12.63 -12.49
N SER A 42 -26.13 -11.85 -11.85
CA SER A 42 -26.39 -10.47 -12.28
C SER A 42 -25.17 -9.59 -12.02
N SER A 43 -24.48 -9.78 -10.90
CA SER A 43 -23.24 -9.08 -10.55
C SER A 43 -22.13 -9.34 -11.57
N GLU A 44 -21.85 -10.62 -11.88
CA GLU A 44 -20.86 -11.00 -12.91
C GLU A 44 -21.18 -10.35 -14.27
N ARG A 45 -22.46 -10.27 -14.64
CA ARG A 45 -22.88 -9.62 -15.90
C ARG A 45 -22.70 -8.11 -15.85
N HIS A 46 -23.03 -7.46 -14.73
CA HIS A 46 -22.84 -6.03 -14.56
C HIS A 46 -21.36 -5.65 -14.58
N GLU A 47 -20.51 -6.47 -13.96
CA GLU A 47 -19.05 -6.32 -14.01
C GLU A 47 -18.53 -6.41 -15.45
N GLN A 48 -18.96 -7.42 -16.23
CA GLN A 48 -18.58 -7.52 -17.65
C GLN A 48 -19.06 -6.33 -18.49
N GLN A 49 -20.25 -5.78 -18.20
CA GLN A 49 -20.76 -4.60 -18.90
C GLN A 49 -19.99 -3.33 -18.54
N ALA A 50 -19.63 -3.15 -17.26
CA ALA A 50 -18.81 -2.03 -16.81
C ALA A 50 -17.40 -2.09 -17.42
N LEU A 51 -16.78 -3.27 -17.46
CA LEU A 51 -15.51 -3.52 -18.13
C LEU A 51 -15.58 -3.17 -19.62
N ALA A 52 -16.63 -3.62 -20.33
CA ALA A 52 -16.81 -3.30 -21.75
C ALA A 52 -16.97 -1.79 -21.98
N ALA A 53 -17.73 -1.09 -21.13
CA ALA A 53 -17.90 0.36 -21.21
C ALA A 53 -16.57 1.11 -21.02
N ARG A 54 -15.72 0.63 -20.10
CA ARG A 54 -14.36 1.16 -19.92
C ARG A 54 -13.51 1.00 -21.17
N GLU A 55 -13.44 -0.20 -21.74
CA GLU A 55 -12.63 -0.46 -22.93
C GLU A 55 -13.10 0.36 -24.14
N GLU A 56 -14.42 0.50 -24.33
CA GLU A 56 -14.99 1.36 -25.37
C GLU A 56 -14.62 2.84 -25.16
N ALA A 57 -14.72 3.33 -23.91
CA ALA A 57 -14.33 4.69 -23.57
C ALA A 57 -12.84 4.94 -23.83
N VAL A 58 -11.97 4.02 -23.41
CA VAL A 58 -10.51 4.08 -23.64
C VAL A 58 -10.22 4.16 -25.14
N ALA A 59 -10.81 3.28 -25.96
CA ALA A 59 -10.59 3.27 -27.40
C ALA A 59 -11.05 4.57 -28.08
N ALA A 60 -12.24 5.08 -27.72
CA ALA A 60 -12.77 6.33 -28.24
C ALA A 60 -11.85 7.52 -27.91
N MET A 61 -11.34 7.58 -26.68
CA MET A 61 -10.44 8.65 -26.26
C MET A 61 -9.07 8.57 -26.94
N GLN A 62 -8.48 7.37 -27.07
CA GLN A 62 -7.24 7.19 -27.82
C GLN A 62 -7.37 7.69 -29.26
N GLN A 63 -8.49 7.41 -29.92
CA GLN A 63 -8.76 7.89 -31.27
C GLN A 63 -8.86 9.43 -31.34
N VAL A 64 -9.53 10.06 -30.37
CA VAL A 64 -9.62 11.52 -30.27
C VAL A 64 -8.25 12.15 -30.11
N LEU A 65 -7.44 11.66 -29.17
CA LEU A 65 -6.10 12.19 -28.90
C LEU A 65 -5.18 12.05 -30.12
N ALA A 66 -5.17 10.88 -30.77
CA ALA A 66 -4.39 10.65 -31.98
C ALA A 66 -4.82 11.57 -33.13
N THR A 67 -6.13 11.79 -33.30
CA THR A 67 -6.67 12.69 -34.33
C THR A 67 -6.21 14.13 -34.10
N GLN A 68 -6.27 14.62 -32.86
CA GLN A 68 -5.86 15.98 -32.51
C GLN A 68 -4.34 16.17 -32.65
N GLY A 69 -3.54 15.19 -32.22
CA GLY A 69 -2.09 15.21 -32.42
C GLY A 69 -1.68 15.27 -33.89
N SER A 70 -2.31 14.42 -34.74
CA SER A 70 -2.06 14.43 -36.19
C SER A 70 -2.49 15.75 -36.84
N GLN A 71 -3.61 16.32 -36.42
CA GLN A 71 -4.09 17.61 -36.92
C GLN A 71 -3.10 18.75 -36.57
N LEU A 72 -2.55 18.77 -35.36
CA LEU A 72 -1.52 19.73 -34.99
C LEU A 72 -0.25 19.54 -35.82
N ALA A 73 0.23 18.30 -35.98
CA ALA A 73 1.43 18.00 -36.79
C ALA A 73 1.32 18.54 -38.22
N GLN A 74 0.19 18.28 -38.90
CA GLN A 74 -0.04 18.76 -40.25
C GLN A 74 -0.07 20.29 -40.34
N ARG A 75 -0.60 20.96 -39.31
CA ARG A 75 -0.67 22.42 -39.25
C ARG A 75 0.70 23.04 -38.99
N VAL A 76 1.49 22.45 -38.11
CA VAL A 76 2.85 22.88 -37.78
C VAL A 76 3.79 22.70 -38.97
N ALA A 77 3.57 21.67 -39.80
CA ALA A 77 4.34 21.42 -41.02
C ALA A 77 4.03 22.39 -42.18
N LYS A 78 3.09 23.34 -42.03
CA LYS A 78 2.79 24.31 -43.09
C LYS A 78 3.99 25.24 -43.36
N PRO A 79 4.31 25.54 -44.63
CA PRO A 79 5.42 26.45 -44.97
C PRO A 79 5.33 27.83 -44.31
N GLU A 80 4.11 28.32 -44.12
CA GLU A 80 3.80 29.61 -43.48
C GLU A 80 4.31 29.66 -42.02
N VAL A 81 4.21 28.55 -41.30
CA VAL A 81 4.67 28.43 -39.91
C VAL A 81 6.19 28.44 -39.86
N GLY A 82 6.84 27.64 -40.71
CA GLY A 82 8.30 27.63 -40.80
C GLY A 82 8.90 28.99 -41.20
N ALA A 83 8.25 29.70 -42.14
CA ALA A 83 8.68 31.03 -42.56
C ALA A 83 8.56 32.07 -41.43
N ALA A 84 7.47 32.03 -40.66
CA ALA A 84 7.27 32.93 -39.52
C ALA A 84 8.29 32.67 -38.40
N LEU A 85 8.58 31.40 -38.09
CA LEU A 85 9.58 31.04 -37.08
C LEU A 85 11.00 31.44 -37.49
N ALA A 86 11.35 31.27 -38.78
CA ALA A 86 12.64 31.72 -39.29
C ALA A 86 12.82 33.26 -39.23
N ALA A 87 11.71 34.02 -39.23
CA ALA A 87 11.70 35.46 -39.03
C ALA A 87 11.65 35.88 -37.54
N GLY A 88 11.58 34.93 -36.60
CA GLY A 88 11.43 35.20 -35.17
C GLY A 88 10.03 35.68 -34.76
N ASP A 89 9.02 35.53 -35.61
CA ASP A 89 7.64 35.97 -35.35
C ASP A 89 6.77 34.81 -34.85
N THR A 90 6.81 34.55 -33.54
CA THR A 90 6.04 33.49 -32.87
C THR A 90 4.53 33.76 -32.92
N ALA A 91 4.10 35.03 -32.99
CA ALA A 91 2.70 35.40 -33.08
C ALA A 91 2.11 35.07 -34.45
N ALA A 92 2.84 35.38 -35.53
CA ALA A 92 2.44 35.00 -36.89
C ALA A 92 2.41 33.47 -37.05
N ALA A 93 3.37 32.75 -36.47
CA ALA A 93 3.38 31.29 -36.46
C ALA A 93 2.13 30.72 -35.75
N ALA A 94 1.78 31.24 -34.57
CA ALA A 94 0.58 30.85 -33.84
C ALA A 94 -0.70 31.09 -34.66
N GLN A 95 -0.80 32.23 -35.33
CA GLN A 95 -1.94 32.58 -36.16
C GLN A 95 -2.09 31.64 -37.37
N ALA A 96 -0.98 31.27 -38.02
CA ALA A 96 -0.98 30.35 -39.15
C ALA A 96 -1.41 28.92 -38.76
N VAL A 97 -1.01 28.46 -37.57
CA VAL A 97 -1.47 27.18 -37.00
C VAL A 97 -2.97 27.22 -36.71
N ARG A 98 -3.44 28.30 -36.08
CA ARG A 98 -4.86 28.51 -35.71
C ARG A 98 -5.79 28.63 -36.92
N ALA A 99 -5.30 29.15 -38.05
CA ALA A 99 -6.12 29.43 -39.23
C ALA A 99 -6.91 28.20 -39.71
N GLY A 100 -8.25 28.32 -39.69
CA GLY A 100 -9.16 27.25 -40.11
C GLY A 100 -9.27 26.07 -39.14
N TRP A 101 -8.90 26.21 -37.86
CA TRP A 101 -9.16 25.23 -36.81
C TRP A 101 -10.36 25.71 -35.98
N GLN A 102 -11.55 25.11 -36.20
CA GLN A 102 -12.79 25.64 -35.61
C GLN A 102 -12.87 25.48 -34.09
N ASP A 103 -12.37 24.37 -33.56
CA ASP A 103 -12.54 24.02 -32.14
C ASP A 103 -11.39 24.47 -31.23
N VAL A 104 -10.34 25.10 -31.78
CA VAL A 104 -9.18 25.54 -30.99
C VAL A 104 -9.48 26.86 -30.28
N LYS A 105 -9.31 26.87 -28.95
CA LYS A 105 -9.50 28.05 -28.10
C LYS A 105 -8.30 28.98 -28.17
N ASP A 106 -7.09 28.43 -28.11
CA ASP A 106 -5.84 29.20 -28.11
C ASP A 106 -4.69 28.41 -28.75
N VAL A 107 -3.70 29.13 -29.30
CA VAL A 107 -2.46 28.56 -29.83
C VAL A 107 -1.30 29.45 -29.41
N GLN A 108 -0.27 28.85 -28.82
CA GLN A 108 0.94 29.50 -28.36
C GLN A 108 2.16 28.85 -29.02
N VAL A 109 3.20 29.63 -29.27
CA VAL A 109 4.51 29.12 -29.69
C VAL A 109 5.55 29.56 -28.69
N LEU A 110 6.25 28.59 -28.11
CA LEU A 110 7.19 28.77 -27.01
C LEU A 110 8.58 28.30 -27.45
N GLU A 111 9.62 28.88 -26.86
CA GLU A 111 11.00 28.42 -27.07
C GLU A 111 11.21 27.03 -26.45
N ALA A 112 12.03 26.20 -27.08
CA ALA A 112 12.29 24.83 -26.62
C ALA A 112 12.95 24.74 -25.23
N ALA A 113 13.62 25.81 -24.77
CA ALA A 113 14.26 25.83 -23.46
C ALA A 113 13.27 25.93 -22.29
N LEU A 114 12.04 26.41 -22.54
CA LEU A 114 10.96 26.55 -21.54
C LEU A 114 11.37 27.28 -20.24
N GLU A 115 12.39 28.17 -20.29
CA GLU A 115 12.93 28.85 -19.09
C GLU A 115 11.85 29.59 -18.29
N ALA A 116 10.95 30.30 -18.98
CA ALA A 116 9.83 30.99 -18.35
C ALA A 116 8.85 30.03 -17.64
N GLY A 117 8.74 28.79 -18.14
CA GLY A 117 7.93 27.74 -17.53
C GLY A 117 8.55 27.21 -16.25
N TYR A 118 9.86 26.96 -16.24
CA TYR A 118 10.55 26.49 -15.02
C TYR A 118 10.68 27.58 -13.95
N ALA A 119 10.84 28.83 -14.35
CA ALA A 119 10.98 29.95 -13.42
C ALA A 119 9.74 30.14 -12.52
N ASP A 120 8.54 29.85 -13.04
CA ASP A 120 7.28 29.87 -12.28
C ASP A 120 6.33 28.74 -12.75
N ALA A 121 6.75 27.49 -12.50
CA ALA A 121 6.02 26.29 -12.91
C ALA A 121 4.60 26.23 -12.32
N GLY A 122 4.41 26.79 -11.13
CA GLY A 122 3.10 26.86 -10.45
C GLY A 122 2.09 27.70 -11.24
N THR A 123 2.49 28.89 -11.68
CA THR A 123 1.61 29.76 -12.51
C THR A 123 1.54 29.29 -13.95
N PHE A 124 2.63 28.76 -14.50
CA PHE A 124 2.68 28.24 -15.87
C PHE A 124 1.81 26.99 -16.06
N GLY A 125 1.71 26.18 -15.01
CA GLY A 125 0.95 24.93 -14.96
C GLY A 125 1.84 23.72 -15.21
N TYR A 126 2.05 22.90 -14.17
CA TYR A 126 2.90 21.70 -14.22
C TYR A 126 2.51 20.72 -15.34
N ALA A 127 1.22 20.38 -15.46
CA ALA A 127 0.74 19.49 -16.52
C ALA A 127 0.93 20.05 -17.94
N LYS A 128 0.89 21.38 -18.09
CA LYS A 128 1.21 22.05 -19.37
C LYS A 128 2.70 21.92 -19.65
N LEU A 129 3.56 22.21 -18.68
CA LEU A 129 5.01 22.09 -18.82
C LEU A 129 5.41 20.65 -19.23
N ALA A 130 4.86 19.65 -18.53
CA ALA A 130 5.03 18.23 -18.82
C ALA A 130 4.72 17.86 -20.28
N LEU A 131 3.57 18.35 -20.78
CA LEU A 131 3.12 18.07 -22.13
C LEU A 131 4.08 18.66 -23.17
N LEU A 132 4.65 19.83 -22.89
CA LEU A 132 5.60 20.50 -23.78
C LEU A 132 6.94 19.78 -23.81
N GLU A 133 7.47 19.40 -22.65
CA GLU A 133 8.71 18.63 -22.53
C GLU A 133 8.62 17.31 -23.29
N ARG A 134 7.55 16.54 -23.07
CA ARG A 134 7.36 15.26 -23.77
C ARG A 134 7.29 15.42 -25.28
N ALA A 135 6.67 16.50 -25.77
CA ALA A 135 6.63 16.79 -27.20
C ALA A 135 8.02 17.15 -27.77
N LEU A 136 8.86 17.81 -26.97
CA LEU A 136 10.25 18.14 -27.32
C LEU A 136 11.15 16.89 -27.31
N GLU A 137 11.08 16.08 -26.25
CA GLU A 137 11.91 14.88 -26.07
C GLU A 137 11.59 13.79 -27.09
N GLN A 138 10.31 13.47 -27.29
CA GLN A 138 9.90 12.40 -28.21
C GLN A 138 9.90 12.85 -29.68
N GLY A 139 9.95 14.17 -29.94
CA GLY A 139 9.87 14.73 -31.29
C GLY A 139 8.55 14.45 -32.02
N GLN A 140 7.51 14.01 -31.29
CA GLN A 140 6.19 13.70 -31.81
C GLN A 140 5.10 14.51 -31.10
N PRO A 141 3.96 14.78 -31.75
CA PRO A 141 2.86 15.49 -31.12
C PRO A 141 2.32 14.72 -29.91
N GLN A 142 2.14 15.43 -28.80
CA GLN A 142 1.56 14.89 -27.56
C GLN A 142 0.22 15.56 -27.28
N ALA A 143 -0.71 14.82 -26.67
CA ALA A 143 -2.01 15.34 -26.26
C ALA A 143 -2.38 14.82 -24.87
N GLY A 144 -2.94 15.70 -24.04
CA GLY A 144 -3.32 15.37 -22.66
C GLY A 144 -4.24 16.41 -22.05
N ILE A 145 -4.89 16.06 -20.94
CA ILE A 145 -5.66 17.04 -20.17
C ILE A 145 -4.70 17.88 -19.34
N VAL A 146 -4.94 19.19 -19.34
CA VAL A 146 -4.21 20.15 -18.51
C VAL A 146 -5.19 21.11 -17.86
N LEU A 147 -4.80 21.70 -16.73
CA LEU A 147 -5.61 22.70 -16.04
C LEU A 147 -5.20 24.10 -16.49
N GLU A 148 -6.09 24.79 -17.21
CA GLU A 148 -5.94 26.21 -17.51
C GLU A 148 -6.96 27.02 -16.73
N ARG A 149 -6.49 27.99 -15.94
CA ARG A 149 -7.36 28.82 -15.06
C ARG A 149 -8.32 27.96 -14.21
N LYS A 150 -7.82 26.83 -13.70
CA LYS A 150 -8.57 25.83 -12.92
C LYS A 150 -9.72 25.16 -13.68
N GLN A 151 -9.66 25.11 -15.01
CA GLN A 151 -10.61 24.38 -15.84
C GLN A 151 -9.86 23.33 -16.68
N PRO A 152 -10.36 22.09 -16.76
CA PRO A 152 -9.74 21.07 -17.59
C PRO A 152 -9.91 21.44 -19.07
N VAL A 153 -8.80 21.41 -19.80
CA VAL A 153 -8.74 21.61 -21.25
C VAL A 153 -7.91 20.50 -21.87
N LEU A 154 -8.15 20.21 -23.15
CA LEU A 154 -7.30 19.31 -23.92
C LEU A 154 -6.13 20.13 -24.49
N GLY A 155 -4.94 19.93 -23.95
CA GLY A 155 -3.70 20.48 -24.48
C GLY A 155 -3.13 19.55 -25.55
N VAL A 156 -2.62 20.12 -26.65
CA VAL A 156 -1.90 19.39 -27.69
C VAL A 156 -0.62 20.14 -28.02
N ALA A 157 0.53 19.48 -27.94
CA ALA A 157 1.85 20.08 -28.14
C ALA A 157 2.61 19.38 -29.27
N ALA A 158 3.40 20.12 -30.05
CA ALA A 158 4.28 19.57 -31.07
C ALA A 158 5.55 20.42 -31.25
N ALA A 159 6.71 19.77 -31.29
CA ALA A 159 8.00 20.43 -31.50
C ALA A 159 8.20 20.86 -32.96
N THR A 160 8.84 22.02 -33.18
CA THR A 160 9.19 22.53 -34.51
C THR A 160 10.31 23.57 -34.45
N GLY A 161 11.37 23.40 -35.24
CA GLY A 161 12.37 24.46 -35.48
C GLY A 161 12.92 25.18 -34.25
N GLY A 162 13.26 24.45 -33.18
CA GLY A 162 13.76 25.03 -31.91
C GLY A 162 12.68 25.62 -31.00
N HIS A 163 11.41 25.40 -31.33
CA HIS A 163 10.24 25.85 -30.60
C HIS A 163 9.29 24.68 -30.32
N VAL A 164 8.30 24.90 -29.46
CA VAL A 164 7.16 24.01 -29.25
C VAL A 164 5.86 24.78 -29.45
N VAL A 165 4.97 24.24 -30.28
CA VAL A 165 3.63 24.78 -30.52
C VAL A 165 2.67 24.09 -29.57
N TYR A 166 1.85 24.87 -28.87
CA TYR A 166 0.86 24.39 -27.91
C TYR A 166 -0.52 24.90 -28.30
N ALA A 167 -1.47 24.00 -28.47
CA ALA A 167 -2.86 24.28 -28.82
C ALA A 167 -3.81 23.84 -27.72
N VAL A 168 -4.82 24.66 -27.44
CA VAL A 168 -5.82 24.43 -26.39
C VAL A 168 -7.17 24.12 -27.01
N LEU A 169 -7.74 22.97 -26.68
CA LEU A 169 -9.06 22.51 -27.13
C LEU A 169 -10.02 22.25 -25.95
N PRO A 170 -11.35 22.20 -26.20
CA PRO A 170 -12.32 21.79 -25.20
C PRO A 170 -12.09 20.36 -24.69
N ALA A 171 -12.09 20.16 -23.37
CA ALA A 171 -12.00 18.82 -22.76
C ALA A 171 -13.18 17.91 -23.12
N THR A 172 -14.32 18.48 -23.55
CA THR A 172 -15.53 17.74 -23.94
C THR A 172 -15.27 16.69 -25.03
N ALA A 173 -14.28 16.91 -25.90
CA ALA A 173 -13.90 15.94 -26.92
C ALA A 173 -13.41 14.61 -26.32
N VAL A 174 -12.78 14.65 -25.14
CA VAL A 174 -12.23 13.48 -24.45
C VAL A 174 -13.21 12.98 -23.39
N THR A 175 -13.86 13.88 -22.63
CA THR A 175 -14.74 13.48 -21.53
C THR A 175 -16.08 12.89 -21.99
N ALA A 176 -16.52 13.18 -23.22
CA ALA A 176 -17.80 12.70 -23.74
C ALA A 176 -17.94 11.17 -23.73
N ALA A 177 -16.84 10.43 -23.89
CA ALA A 177 -16.86 8.96 -23.87
C ALA A 177 -17.28 8.41 -22.50
N VAL A 178 -16.87 9.05 -21.41
CA VAL A 178 -17.26 8.66 -20.04
C VAL A 178 -18.62 9.23 -19.68
N SER A 179 -18.87 10.51 -19.98
CA SER A 179 -20.15 11.16 -19.63
C SER A 179 -21.36 10.54 -20.32
N ASN A 180 -21.18 9.94 -21.50
CA ASN A 180 -22.27 9.31 -22.26
C ASN A 180 -22.23 7.77 -22.23
N ALA A 181 -21.35 7.16 -21.42
CA ALA A 181 -21.22 5.72 -21.33
C ALA A 181 -22.52 5.06 -20.84
N ALA A 182 -22.95 3.97 -21.48
CA ALA A 182 -24.08 3.18 -21.04
C ALA A 182 -23.65 2.22 -19.93
N LEU A 183 -23.91 2.59 -18.67
CA LEU A 183 -23.52 1.82 -17.49
C LEU A 183 -24.69 0.98 -16.92
N PRO A 184 -24.41 -0.21 -16.37
CA PRO A 184 -25.40 -0.95 -15.60
C PRO A 184 -25.77 -0.20 -14.31
N GLU A 185 -26.95 -0.50 -13.77
CA GLU A 185 -27.45 0.14 -12.55
C GLU A 185 -26.51 -0.12 -11.36
N GLY A 186 -26.12 0.95 -10.66
CA GLY A 186 -25.20 0.90 -9.52
C GLY A 186 -23.72 0.79 -9.88
N ALA A 187 -23.34 0.77 -11.16
CA ALA A 187 -21.93 0.81 -11.57
C ALA A 187 -21.40 2.24 -11.64
N TYR A 188 -20.07 2.36 -11.64
CA TYR A 188 -19.34 3.62 -11.71
C TYR A 188 -18.30 3.57 -12.83
N LEU A 189 -18.13 4.68 -13.53
CA LEU A 189 -17.07 4.89 -14.52
C LEU A 189 -16.52 6.31 -14.40
N ALA A 190 -15.20 6.45 -14.38
CA ALA A 190 -14.57 7.77 -14.36
C ALA A 190 -13.32 7.85 -15.23
N LEU A 191 -13.09 9.04 -15.79
CA LEU A 191 -11.82 9.45 -16.39
C LEU A 191 -10.99 10.13 -15.30
N ARG A 192 -9.78 9.62 -15.08
CA ARG A 192 -8.83 10.09 -14.06
C ARG A 192 -7.55 10.58 -14.69
N GLN A 193 -6.91 11.52 -14.01
CA GLN A 193 -5.54 11.96 -14.23
C GLN A 193 -4.88 12.10 -12.86
N GLY A 194 -3.97 11.18 -12.49
CA GLY A 194 -3.66 10.97 -11.08
C GLY A 194 -4.92 10.66 -10.27
N SER A 195 -5.01 11.24 -9.08
CA SER A 195 -6.14 11.14 -8.15
C SER A 195 -7.35 12.00 -8.57
N HIS A 196 -7.17 12.91 -9.53
CA HIS A 196 -8.21 13.84 -9.95
C HIS A 196 -9.23 13.20 -10.91
N THR A 197 -10.51 13.33 -10.59
CA THR A 197 -11.62 13.02 -11.50
C THR A 197 -11.77 14.12 -12.55
N VAL A 198 -11.52 13.78 -13.82
CA VAL A 198 -11.75 14.68 -14.96
C VAL A 198 -13.21 14.64 -15.39
N ALA A 199 -13.81 13.45 -15.39
CA ALA A 199 -15.24 13.22 -15.65
C ALA A 199 -15.67 11.91 -15.00
N GLU A 200 -16.92 11.81 -14.56
CA GLU A 200 -17.49 10.59 -14.00
C GLU A 200 -18.95 10.39 -14.40
N SER A 201 -19.42 9.15 -14.32
CA SER A 201 -20.79 8.72 -14.56
C SER A 201 -21.13 7.52 -13.67
N GLY A 202 -22.40 7.39 -13.27
CA GLY A 202 -22.87 6.30 -12.42
C GLY A 202 -22.84 6.59 -10.91
N ASP A 203 -22.62 5.57 -10.09
CA ASP A 203 -22.67 5.66 -8.62
C ASP A 203 -21.34 6.15 -8.02
N ALA A 204 -21.28 7.43 -7.67
CA ALA A 204 -20.09 8.06 -7.11
C ALA A 204 -19.61 7.47 -5.77
N SER A 205 -20.43 6.69 -5.06
CA SER A 205 -19.99 6.03 -3.82
C SER A 205 -18.89 4.99 -4.06
N LEU A 206 -18.78 4.47 -5.28
CA LEU A 206 -17.76 3.48 -5.68
C LEU A 206 -16.44 4.11 -6.17
N SER A 207 -16.35 5.43 -6.16
CA SER A 207 -15.21 6.22 -6.65
C SER A 207 -13.87 5.76 -6.05
N ALA A 208 -13.82 5.51 -4.74
CA ALA A 208 -12.59 5.13 -4.04
C ALA A 208 -12.13 3.69 -4.31
N SER A 209 -13.03 2.79 -4.68
CA SER A 209 -12.70 1.39 -5.02
C SER A 209 -12.32 1.20 -6.50
N ALA A 210 -12.70 2.16 -7.36
CA ALA A 210 -12.54 2.05 -8.81
C ALA A 210 -11.08 2.13 -9.29
N ASP A 211 -10.18 2.72 -8.50
CA ASP A 211 -8.78 2.91 -8.92
C ASP A 211 -8.01 1.61 -9.18
N SER A 212 -8.47 0.48 -8.63
CA SER A 212 -7.86 -0.84 -8.80
C SER A 212 -7.99 -1.43 -10.22
N GLY A 213 -8.92 -0.93 -11.04
CA GLY A 213 -9.17 -1.37 -12.43
C GLY A 213 -8.73 -0.38 -13.51
N GLY A 214 -7.89 0.61 -13.19
CA GLY A 214 -7.55 1.68 -14.13
C GLY A 214 -6.95 1.19 -15.46
N ARG A 215 -7.52 1.60 -16.59
CA ARG A 215 -6.94 1.42 -17.94
C ARG A 215 -6.42 2.72 -18.52
N SER A 216 -5.15 2.74 -18.90
CA SER A 216 -4.51 3.90 -19.52
C SER A 216 -5.05 4.22 -20.91
N VAL A 217 -5.26 5.50 -21.19
CA VAL A 217 -5.64 6.02 -22.51
C VAL A 217 -4.36 6.35 -23.29
N GLY A 218 -3.74 5.32 -23.86
CA GLY A 218 -2.47 5.47 -24.58
C GLY A 218 -1.38 6.04 -23.67
N THR A 219 -0.59 6.98 -24.18
CA THR A 219 0.51 7.63 -23.44
C THR A 219 0.10 8.94 -22.76
N SER A 220 -1.19 9.30 -22.80
CA SER A 220 -1.69 10.63 -22.41
C SER A 220 -1.66 10.94 -20.91
N GLY A 221 -1.39 9.93 -20.08
CA GLY A 221 -1.49 10.02 -18.63
C GLY A 221 -2.93 10.09 -18.10
N LEU A 222 -3.91 9.77 -18.93
CA LEU A 222 -5.28 9.55 -18.50
C LEU A 222 -5.53 8.07 -18.26
N ARG A 223 -6.35 7.75 -17.27
CA ARG A 223 -6.86 6.38 -17.08
C ARG A 223 -8.37 6.39 -16.93
N VAL A 224 -9.02 5.33 -17.40
CA VAL A 224 -10.45 5.09 -17.17
C VAL A 224 -10.57 4.03 -16.10
N VAL A 225 -11.30 4.36 -15.03
CA VAL A 225 -11.55 3.49 -13.89
C VAL A 225 -13.02 3.11 -13.84
N GLU A 226 -13.31 1.92 -13.37
CA GLU A 226 -14.65 1.38 -13.21
C GLU A 226 -14.80 0.67 -11.87
N ALA A 227 -16.03 0.64 -11.34
CA ALA A 227 -16.35 -0.18 -10.19
C ALA A 227 -17.80 -0.66 -10.26
N THR A 228 -18.04 -1.83 -9.67
CA THR A 228 -19.37 -2.38 -9.44
C THR A 228 -19.52 -2.78 -7.97
N PRO A 229 -20.75 -2.79 -7.42
CA PRO A 229 -20.97 -3.22 -6.04
C PRO A 229 -20.46 -4.65 -5.81
N ALA A 230 -19.64 -4.84 -4.77
CA ALA A 230 -19.10 -6.15 -4.45
C ALA A 230 -20.18 -7.05 -3.84
N ILE A 231 -20.54 -8.12 -4.54
CA ILE A 231 -21.29 -9.25 -3.98
C ILE A 231 -20.36 -10.46 -4.03
N SER A 232 -19.59 -10.66 -2.95
CA SER A 232 -18.51 -11.67 -2.96
C SER A 232 -19.02 -13.10 -2.76
N GLU A 233 -20.14 -13.31 -2.08
CA GLU A 233 -20.60 -14.65 -1.73
C GLU A 233 -22.12 -14.81 -1.71
N GLY A 234 -22.57 -15.99 -2.13
CA GLY A 234 -23.95 -16.42 -1.97
C GLY A 234 -24.22 -16.97 -0.57
N PRO A 235 -25.48 -17.32 -0.24
CA PRO A 235 -25.80 -17.88 1.06
C PRO A 235 -24.88 -19.07 1.41
N MET A 236 -24.25 -19.01 2.59
CA MET A 236 -23.27 -19.99 3.09
C MET A 236 -21.96 -20.08 2.28
N GLY A 237 -21.50 -19.00 1.67
CA GLY A 237 -20.24 -18.99 0.91
C GLY A 237 -20.30 -19.76 -0.40
N LEU A 238 -21.51 -20.07 -0.89
CA LEU A 238 -21.68 -20.79 -2.15
C LEU A 238 -21.61 -19.86 -3.35
N GLY A 239 -20.96 -20.35 -4.42
CA GLY A 239 -20.95 -19.68 -5.71
C GLY A 239 -22.30 -19.75 -6.42
N ALA A 240 -22.49 -18.93 -7.46
CA ALA A 240 -23.78 -18.75 -8.13
C ALA A 240 -24.44 -20.07 -8.59
N VAL A 241 -23.67 -20.93 -9.26
CA VAL A 241 -24.14 -22.23 -9.77
C VAL A 241 -24.53 -23.17 -8.61
N GLN A 242 -23.75 -23.17 -7.53
CA GLN A 242 -24.01 -23.99 -6.36
C GLN A 242 -25.30 -23.55 -5.66
N CYS A 243 -25.53 -22.25 -5.51
CA CYS A 243 -26.78 -21.70 -4.99
C CYS A 243 -27.99 -22.13 -5.83
N LEU A 244 -27.90 -22.07 -7.17
CA LEU A 244 -28.98 -22.52 -8.06
C LEU A 244 -29.23 -24.03 -7.97
N ILE A 245 -28.18 -24.85 -7.85
CA ILE A 245 -28.30 -26.29 -7.63
C ILE A 245 -29.01 -26.58 -6.31
N VAL A 246 -28.60 -25.92 -5.22
CA VAL A 246 -29.24 -26.08 -3.90
C VAL A 246 -30.70 -25.65 -3.96
N ALA A 247 -31.01 -24.52 -4.60
CA ALA A 247 -32.39 -24.07 -4.79
C ALA A 247 -33.23 -25.12 -5.55
N GLY A 248 -32.70 -25.69 -6.62
CA GLY A 248 -33.35 -26.76 -7.40
C GLY A 248 -33.60 -28.03 -6.58
N LEU A 249 -32.61 -28.47 -5.78
CA LEU A 249 -32.73 -29.62 -4.89
C LEU A 249 -33.79 -29.38 -3.79
N LEU A 250 -33.81 -28.19 -3.21
CA LEU A 250 -34.80 -27.81 -2.18
C LEU A 250 -36.22 -27.80 -2.76
N LEU A 251 -36.42 -27.29 -3.98
CA LEU A 251 -37.72 -27.36 -4.68
C LEU A 251 -38.14 -28.79 -5.01
N LEU A 252 -37.19 -29.65 -5.41
CA LEU A 252 -37.45 -31.07 -5.66
C LEU A 252 -37.92 -31.78 -4.38
N VAL A 253 -37.25 -31.55 -3.26
CA VAL A 253 -37.62 -32.12 -1.96
C VAL A 253 -38.95 -31.53 -1.47
N ALA A 254 -39.22 -30.24 -1.68
CA ALA A 254 -40.50 -29.63 -1.36
C ALA A 254 -41.64 -30.28 -2.17
N ALA A 255 -41.45 -30.46 -3.48
CA ALA A 255 -42.42 -31.12 -4.36
C ALA A 255 -42.66 -32.57 -3.95
N LEU A 256 -41.61 -33.32 -3.60
CA LEU A 256 -41.72 -34.69 -3.11
C LEU A 256 -42.46 -34.75 -1.77
N SER A 257 -42.21 -33.79 -0.87
CA SER A 257 -42.88 -33.68 0.43
C SER A 257 -44.38 -33.42 0.27
N VAL A 258 -44.77 -32.56 -0.68
CA VAL A 258 -46.17 -32.31 -1.05
C VAL A 258 -46.79 -33.58 -1.66
N LEU A 259 -46.12 -34.24 -2.60
CA LEU A 259 -46.61 -35.45 -3.25
C LEU A 259 -46.83 -36.61 -2.27
N LEU A 260 -45.94 -36.75 -1.27
CA LEU A 260 -46.06 -37.71 -0.18
C LEU A 260 -47.20 -37.35 0.80
N ALA A 261 -47.39 -36.06 1.10
CA ALA A 261 -48.50 -35.58 1.95
C ALA A 261 -49.88 -35.87 1.33
N PHE A 262 -50.00 -35.75 0.00
CA PHE A 262 -51.21 -36.04 -0.77
C PHE A 262 -51.33 -37.51 -1.24
N GLN A 263 -50.47 -38.42 -0.76
CA GLN A 263 -50.46 -39.87 -1.08
C GLN A 263 -50.40 -40.20 -2.59
N ARG A 264 -49.81 -39.32 -3.41
CA ARG A 264 -49.71 -39.53 -4.88
C ARG A 264 -48.49 -40.35 -5.32
N LEU A 265 -47.58 -40.70 -4.40
CA LEU A 265 -46.43 -41.59 -4.65
C LEU A 265 -46.30 -42.66 -3.55
N ARG A 266 -46.13 -43.92 -3.95
CA ARG A 266 -45.71 -45.02 -3.06
C ARG A 266 -44.20 -45.23 -3.21
N VAL A 267 -43.44 -45.04 -2.14
CA VAL A 267 -41.99 -45.30 -2.13
C VAL A 267 -41.77 -46.83 -2.02
N PRO A 268 -41.02 -47.48 -2.92
CA PRO A 268 -40.70 -48.90 -2.79
C PRO A 268 -39.56 -49.11 -1.78
N THR A 269 -39.73 -50.06 -0.86
CA THR A 269 -38.70 -50.48 0.09
C THR A 269 -37.67 -51.38 -0.58
N LEU A 270 -36.46 -50.86 -0.82
CA LEU A 270 -35.32 -51.64 -1.32
C LEU A 270 -34.66 -52.43 -0.17
N ALA A 271 -34.86 -53.75 -0.16
CA ALA A 271 -34.18 -54.69 0.71
C ALA A 271 -32.81 -55.10 0.11
N LEU A 272 -31.71 -54.68 0.73
CA LEU A 272 -30.36 -55.12 0.37
C LEU A 272 -30.04 -56.47 1.02
N ALA A 273 -30.02 -57.54 0.21
CA ALA A 273 -29.48 -58.84 0.59
C ALA A 273 -27.95 -58.86 0.38
N ARG A 274 -27.17 -58.99 1.46
CA ARG A 274 -25.71 -59.25 1.39
C ARG A 274 -25.42 -60.70 1.75
N LYS A 275 -24.85 -61.43 0.79
CA LYS A 275 -24.35 -62.80 0.90
C LYS A 275 -22.83 -62.73 1.13
N ARG A 276 -22.28 -63.37 2.18
CA ARG A 276 -20.83 -63.65 2.29
C ARG A 276 -20.53 -64.70 3.37
N GLU A 277 -19.65 -65.63 3.01
CA GLU A 277 -18.66 -66.33 3.87
C GLU A 277 -17.54 -66.88 2.96
N PRO A 278 -16.34 -67.24 3.46
CA PRO A 278 -15.68 -66.88 4.73
C PRO A 278 -14.20 -66.43 4.56
N GLY A 279 -13.62 -65.74 5.55
CA GLY A 279 -12.17 -65.50 5.58
C GLY A 279 -11.66 -64.41 6.55
N ALA A 280 -11.19 -64.86 7.71
CA ALA A 280 -10.08 -64.35 8.54
C ALA A 280 -9.99 -62.88 9.05
N VAL A 281 -10.16 -62.75 10.37
CA VAL A 281 -9.31 -62.09 11.40
C VAL A 281 -8.82 -60.63 11.21
N ALA A 282 -9.33 -59.74 12.08
CA ALA A 282 -8.60 -58.86 13.03
C ALA A 282 -9.30 -57.49 13.25
N HIS A 283 -9.21 -56.99 14.49
CA HIS A 283 -9.59 -55.70 15.11
C HIS A 283 -9.89 -54.49 14.20
N GLY A 284 -10.73 -53.52 14.55
CA GLY A 284 -11.40 -53.13 15.79
C GLY A 284 -12.33 -51.93 15.47
N SER A 285 -13.32 -51.71 16.33
CA SER A 285 -14.45 -50.80 16.12
C SER A 285 -14.18 -49.36 16.56
N ASP A 286 -14.34 -48.40 15.66
CA ASP A 286 -14.57 -47.01 16.00
C ASP A 286 -16.05 -46.74 16.22
N VAL A 287 -16.33 -46.14 17.38
CA VAL A 287 -17.65 -45.76 17.88
C VAL A 287 -17.95 -44.33 17.44
N THR A 288 -19.12 -44.11 16.85
CA THR A 288 -19.55 -42.79 16.37
C THR A 288 -20.12 -41.91 17.49
N PHE A 289 -19.85 -40.61 17.35
CA PHE A 289 -20.12 -39.44 18.21
C PHE A 289 -21.46 -39.35 18.97
N GLY A 290 -22.49 -40.12 18.60
CA GLY A 290 -23.80 -40.11 19.26
C GLY A 290 -23.89 -40.90 20.58
N GLU A 291 -22.94 -41.80 20.87
CA GLU A 291 -22.96 -42.65 22.07
C GLU A 291 -22.03 -42.16 23.21
N ALA A 292 -21.35 -41.03 23.05
CA ALA A 292 -20.44 -40.48 24.06
C ALA A 292 -21.10 -39.53 25.09
N ILE A 293 -22.34 -39.07 24.85
CA ILE A 293 -23.05 -38.15 25.76
C ILE A 293 -24.17 -38.89 26.46
N LYS A 294 -23.80 -39.77 27.40
CA LYS A 294 -24.62 -40.24 28.55
C LYS A 294 -23.84 -41.31 29.31
N ARG A 295 -22.96 -40.89 30.23
CA ARG A 295 -22.59 -41.69 31.40
C ARG A 295 -21.97 -40.80 32.47
N GLU A 296 -22.60 -40.82 33.64
CA GLU A 296 -22.11 -40.28 34.91
C GLU A 296 -20.73 -40.84 35.25
N ALA A 297 -19.89 -40.00 35.86
CA ALA A 297 -18.58 -40.38 36.40
C ALA A 297 -18.71 -40.95 37.83
N PRO A 298 -18.08 -42.10 38.15
CA PRO A 298 -17.94 -42.59 39.53
C PRO A 298 -16.69 -42.03 40.24
N PRO A 299 -16.60 -42.13 41.59
CA PRO A 299 -15.64 -41.38 42.40
C PRO A 299 -14.26 -42.06 42.50
N VAL A 300 -13.22 -41.25 42.68
CA VAL A 300 -11.82 -41.68 42.88
C VAL A 300 -11.49 -41.77 44.39
N PRO A 301 -10.78 -42.81 44.86
CA PRO A 301 -10.39 -42.97 46.27
C PRO A 301 -9.11 -42.20 46.65
N ALA A 302 -8.98 -41.91 47.95
CA ALA A 302 -7.87 -41.20 48.59
C ALA A 302 -6.64 -42.08 48.85
N ARG A 303 -5.41 -41.52 48.83
CA ARG A 303 -4.63 -40.99 49.99
C ARG A 303 -3.09 -40.98 49.75
N THR A 304 -2.43 -39.87 50.17
CA THR A 304 -1.07 -39.67 50.78
C THR A 304 0.19 -40.30 50.12
N GLU A 305 1.39 -39.69 50.03
CA GLU A 305 2.14 -38.78 50.92
C GLU A 305 3.39 -38.15 50.20
N THR A 306 3.81 -36.95 50.64
CA THR A 306 5.17 -36.32 50.69
C THR A 306 6.14 -36.23 49.50
N SER A 307 6.55 -34.98 49.16
CA SER A 307 7.95 -34.49 49.28
C SER A 307 8.07 -33.01 48.82
N GLU A 308 8.83 -32.23 49.58
CA GLU A 308 9.04 -30.78 49.48
C GLU A 308 9.78 -30.29 48.22
N ALA A 309 9.39 -29.11 47.71
CA ALA A 309 10.22 -28.22 46.89
C ALA A 309 9.85 -26.75 47.21
N PRO A 310 10.80 -25.80 47.14
CA PRO A 310 10.78 -24.56 47.92
C PRO A 310 9.88 -23.46 47.34
N ALA A 311 9.37 -22.63 48.26
CA ALA A 311 8.41 -21.56 48.04
C ALA A 311 8.91 -20.48 47.05
N LYS A 312 8.19 -20.31 45.94
CA LYS A 312 8.13 -19.03 45.22
C LYS A 312 7.26 -18.06 46.02
N LYS A 313 7.87 -16.94 46.43
CA LYS A 313 7.18 -15.81 47.06
C LYS A 313 6.01 -15.37 46.19
N ALA A 314 4.83 -15.32 46.79
CA ALA A 314 3.68 -14.62 46.25
C ALA A 314 4.04 -13.15 46.07
N VAL A 315 4.01 -12.67 44.83
CA VAL A 315 3.98 -11.23 44.54
C VAL A 315 2.55 -10.78 44.73
N GLY A 316 2.38 -9.87 45.69
CA GLY A 316 1.10 -9.28 46.03
C GLY A 316 0.48 -8.52 44.87
N SER A 317 -0.84 -8.51 44.88
CA SER A 317 -1.70 -7.53 44.23
C SER A 317 -1.15 -6.11 44.42
N ALA A 318 -0.80 -5.46 43.30
CA ALA A 318 -0.60 -4.03 43.23
C ALA A 318 -1.46 -3.47 42.09
N ALA A 319 -2.34 -2.56 42.47
CA ALA A 319 -3.13 -1.73 41.58
C ALA A 319 -2.22 -0.73 40.82
N GLY A 320 -2.58 -0.44 39.56
CA GLY A 320 -1.95 0.57 38.70
C GLY A 320 -0.85 0.02 37.80
N GLY A 321 -1.20 -0.38 36.57
CA GLY A 321 -0.22 -0.83 35.56
C GLY A 321 0.59 0.35 35.04
N HIS A 322 1.79 0.55 35.57
CA HIS A 322 2.70 1.59 35.11
C HIS A 322 3.20 1.27 33.70
N VAL A 323 2.80 2.06 32.71
CA VAL A 323 3.35 2.01 31.35
C VAL A 323 4.42 3.10 31.23
N ASP A 324 5.55 2.79 30.61
CA ASP A 324 6.63 3.76 30.38
C ASP A 324 6.20 4.78 29.30
N PRO A 325 6.11 6.09 29.57
CA PRO A 325 5.80 7.09 28.54
C PRO A 325 6.81 7.09 27.39
N GLY A 326 8.06 6.68 27.65
CA GLY A 326 9.13 6.65 26.67
C GLY A 326 8.90 5.69 25.50
N ILE A 327 7.94 4.76 25.58
CA ILE A 327 7.61 3.88 24.44
C ILE A 327 6.70 4.53 23.41
N PHE A 328 6.00 5.62 23.74
CA PHE A 328 5.08 6.33 22.85
C PHE A 328 5.87 7.39 22.06
N ARG A 329 6.32 7.01 20.86
CA ARG A 329 7.19 7.83 20.00
C ARG A 329 6.37 8.68 19.04
N ALA A 330 7.05 9.44 18.19
CA ALA A 330 6.40 10.35 17.24
C ALA A 330 5.54 9.63 16.18
N TYR A 331 5.88 8.41 15.77
CA TYR A 331 5.21 7.74 14.63
C TYR A 331 4.63 6.36 14.98
N ASP A 332 5.06 5.78 16.09
CA ASP A 332 4.73 4.44 16.52
C ASP A 332 4.92 4.27 18.03
N ILE A 333 4.63 3.07 18.53
CA ILE A 333 5.01 2.65 19.88
C ILE A 333 6.18 1.67 19.77
N ARG A 334 7.28 1.90 20.50
CA ARG A 334 8.47 1.05 20.47
C ARG A 334 9.10 0.88 21.85
N GLY A 335 9.40 -0.36 22.24
CA GLY A 335 10.03 -0.65 23.52
C GLY A 335 10.85 -1.94 23.51
N VAL A 336 11.60 -2.15 24.59
CA VAL A 336 12.41 -3.35 24.81
C VAL A 336 11.55 -4.39 25.52
N VAL A 337 11.50 -5.60 24.95
CA VAL A 337 10.68 -6.71 25.43
C VAL A 337 11.17 -7.19 26.79
N GLY A 338 10.24 -7.40 27.72
CA GLY A 338 10.55 -7.78 29.11
C GLY A 338 11.01 -6.63 29.99
N GLY A 339 11.28 -5.46 29.40
CA GLY A 339 11.52 -4.19 30.10
C GLY A 339 10.32 -3.25 29.95
N SER A 340 10.46 -2.23 29.10
CA SER A 340 9.41 -1.23 28.87
C SER A 340 8.20 -1.75 28.10
N LEU A 341 8.37 -2.84 27.33
CA LEU A 341 7.29 -3.50 26.60
C LEU A 341 7.05 -4.92 27.13
N THR A 342 5.85 -5.15 27.67
CA THR A 342 5.42 -6.46 28.21
C THR A 342 4.08 -6.87 27.61
N VAL A 343 3.68 -8.13 27.77
CA VAL A 343 2.34 -8.61 27.35
C VAL A 343 1.23 -7.80 28.01
N ARG A 344 1.39 -7.42 29.28
CA ARG A 344 0.42 -6.56 29.98
C ARG A 344 0.37 -5.15 29.38
N THR A 345 1.53 -4.61 29.00
CA THR A 345 1.60 -3.32 28.32
C THR A 345 0.90 -3.38 26.96
N ALA A 346 1.13 -4.45 26.18
CA ALA A 346 0.46 -4.69 24.91
C ALA A 346 -1.07 -4.77 25.05
N GLU A 347 -1.55 -5.46 26.10
CA GLU A 347 -2.98 -5.53 26.42
C GLU A 347 -3.59 -4.16 26.76
N LEU A 348 -2.90 -3.34 27.56
CA LEU A 348 -3.35 -1.98 27.87
C LEU A 348 -3.37 -1.08 26.62
N ILE A 349 -2.35 -1.19 25.76
CA ILE A 349 -2.29 -0.49 24.48
C ILE A 349 -3.44 -0.92 23.57
N GLY A 350 -3.68 -2.23 23.44
CA GLY A 350 -4.78 -2.76 22.64
C GLY A 350 -6.14 -2.25 23.14
N GLN A 351 -6.33 -2.20 24.45
CA GLN A 351 -7.56 -1.65 25.03
C GLN A 351 -7.70 -0.14 24.79
N ALA A 352 -6.61 0.62 24.84
CA ALA A 352 -6.61 2.05 24.54
C ALA A 352 -6.94 2.32 23.06
N ILE A 353 -6.33 1.57 22.13
CA ILE A 353 -6.64 1.63 20.71
C ILE A 353 -8.11 1.29 20.47
N GLY A 354 -8.59 0.18 21.05
CA GLY A 354 -9.97 -0.23 20.89
C GLY A 354 -10.98 0.76 21.48
N SER A 355 -10.59 1.50 22.53
CA SER A 355 -11.42 2.58 23.08
C SER A 355 -11.55 3.74 22.09
N VAL A 356 -10.44 4.16 21.46
CA VAL A 356 -10.46 5.18 20.40
C VAL A 356 -11.32 4.71 19.21
N MET A 357 -11.16 3.46 18.79
CA MET A 357 -11.94 2.87 17.70
C MET A 357 -13.44 2.87 18.01
N SER A 358 -13.84 2.39 19.19
CA SER A 358 -15.25 2.33 19.60
C SER A 358 -15.88 3.72 19.66
N GLU A 359 -15.16 4.74 20.12
CA GLU A 359 -15.64 6.12 20.16
C GLU A 359 -15.79 6.73 18.75
N ALA A 360 -14.90 6.36 17.84
CA ALA A 360 -14.94 6.78 16.44
C ALA A 360 -15.93 5.95 15.58
N GLY A 361 -16.59 4.94 16.15
CA GLY A 361 -17.56 4.09 15.46
C GLY A 361 -16.94 2.97 14.61
N PHE A 362 -15.65 2.68 14.78
CA PHE A 362 -15.00 1.53 14.15
C PHE A 362 -15.12 0.30 15.06
N ASN A 363 -15.49 -0.84 14.48
CA ASN A 363 -15.73 -2.09 15.21
C ASN A 363 -14.83 -3.26 14.78
N ASN A 364 -14.11 -3.15 13.66
CA ASN A 364 -13.24 -4.21 13.13
C ASN A 364 -11.81 -3.71 12.99
N VAL A 365 -10.83 -4.57 13.30
CA VAL A 365 -9.40 -4.28 13.15
C VAL A 365 -8.62 -5.50 12.67
N VAL A 366 -7.69 -5.29 11.74
CA VAL A 366 -6.71 -6.32 11.36
C VAL A 366 -5.50 -6.27 12.28
N VAL A 367 -5.00 -7.42 12.72
CA VAL A 367 -3.74 -7.53 13.47
C VAL A 367 -2.81 -8.48 12.74
N GLY A 368 -1.58 -8.05 12.46
CA GLY A 368 -0.51 -8.90 11.95
C GLY A 368 0.78 -8.66 12.71
N ARG A 369 1.76 -9.55 12.57
CA ARG A 369 3.04 -9.45 13.29
C ARG A 369 4.25 -9.82 12.42
N ASP A 370 5.39 -9.24 12.74
CA ASP A 370 6.67 -9.62 12.13
C ASP A 370 7.22 -10.96 12.68
N GLY A 371 8.43 -11.31 12.22
CA GLY A 371 9.14 -12.56 12.53
C GLY A 371 9.81 -12.61 13.91
N ARG A 372 9.63 -11.61 14.79
CA ARG A 372 10.33 -11.57 16.08
C ARG A 372 9.82 -12.64 17.04
N LEU A 373 10.73 -13.13 17.88
CA LEU A 373 10.45 -14.17 18.88
C LEU A 373 9.34 -13.77 19.87
N SER A 374 9.24 -12.47 20.18
CA SER A 374 8.22 -11.90 21.08
C SER A 374 6.86 -11.66 20.42
N GLY A 375 6.78 -11.76 19.08
CA GLY A 375 5.60 -11.45 18.30
C GLY A 375 4.34 -12.22 18.73
N PRO A 376 4.37 -13.55 18.90
CA PRO A 376 3.20 -14.33 19.30
C PRO A 376 2.58 -13.86 20.64
N GLU A 377 3.41 -13.61 21.66
CA GLU A 377 2.92 -13.22 22.99
C GLU A 377 2.42 -11.78 23.03
N LEU A 378 3.13 -10.85 22.37
CA LEU A 378 2.71 -9.44 22.31
C LEU A 378 1.45 -9.24 21.47
N SER A 379 1.34 -9.93 20.34
CA SER A 379 0.12 -9.93 19.52
C SER A 379 -1.07 -10.47 20.32
N ALA A 380 -0.91 -11.60 21.02
CA ALA A 380 -1.98 -12.14 21.86
C ALA A 380 -2.44 -11.16 22.95
N GLY A 381 -1.51 -10.45 23.60
CA GLY A 381 -1.82 -9.39 24.56
C GLY A 381 -2.61 -8.24 23.92
N LEU A 382 -2.12 -7.72 22.80
CA LEU A 382 -2.78 -6.65 22.03
C LEU A 382 -4.21 -7.03 21.62
N ILE A 383 -4.39 -8.22 21.04
CA ILE A 383 -5.69 -8.76 20.59
C ILE A 383 -6.66 -8.84 21.76
N GLU A 384 -6.22 -9.36 22.92
CA GLU A 384 -7.07 -9.43 24.11
C GLU A 384 -7.50 -8.03 24.58
N GLY A 385 -6.61 -7.04 24.52
CA GLY A 385 -6.91 -5.63 24.81
C GLY A 385 -7.98 -5.05 23.87
N LEU A 386 -7.78 -5.18 22.57
CA LEU A 386 -8.72 -4.72 21.53
C LEU A 386 -10.11 -5.33 21.73
N ARG A 387 -10.17 -6.65 21.94
CA ARG A 387 -11.42 -7.37 22.14
C ARG A 387 -12.15 -6.92 23.39
N ARG A 388 -11.45 -6.62 24.48
CA ARG A 388 -12.09 -6.09 25.71
C ARG A 388 -12.78 -4.75 25.50
N ALA A 389 -12.30 -3.94 24.56
CA ALA A 389 -12.98 -2.71 24.16
C ALA A 389 -14.15 -2.94 23.19
N GLY A 390 -14.50 -4.20 22.90
CA GLY A 390 -15.61 -4.57 22.02
C GLY A 390 -15.25 -4.62 20.53
N ILE A 391 -13.97 -4.55 20.19
CA ILE A 391 -13.50 -4.58 18.79
C ILE A 391 -13.35 -6.03 18.31
N ASP A 392 -13.96 -6.32 17.17
CA ASP A 392 -13.80 -7.55 16.40
C ASP A 392 -12.41 -7.56 15.74
N VAL A 393 -11.65 -8.63 15.95
CA VAL A 393 -10.26 -8.73 15.49
C VAL A 393 -10.13 -9.79 14.40
N ILE A 394 -9.48 -9.42 13.29
CA ILE A 394 -9.02 -10.32 12.24
C ILE A 394 -7.51 -10.47 12.38
N ASP A 395 -7.06 -11.61 12.87
CA ASP A 395 -5.64 -11.95 13.01
C ASP A 395 -5.12 -12.57 11.70
N ILE A 396 -4.19 -11.88 11.03
CA ILE A 396 -3.55 -12.35 9.80
C ILE A 396 -2.22 -13.06 10.07
N GLY A 397 -1.83 -13.22 11.34
CA GLY A 397 -0.64 -13.95 11.73
C GLY A 397 0.66 -13.28 11.31
N LEU A 398 1.61 -14.08 10.79
CA LEU A 398 2.93 -13.62 10.36
C LEU A 398 2.82 -12.89 9.02
N ALA A 399 3.11 -11.59 9.00
CA ALA A 399 2.98 -10.77 7.81
C ALA A 399 3.92 -9.55 7.85
N PRO A 400 4.46 -9.12 6.69
CA PRO A 400 5.04 -7.79 6.55
C PRO A 400 4.06 -6.70 6.97
N THR A 401 4.61 -5.58 7.46
CA THR A 401 3.84 -4.37 7.76
C THR A 401 2.96 -3.91 6.58
N PRO A 402 3.43 -3.86 5.31
CA PRO A 402 2.55 -3.50 4.19
C PRO A 402 1.41 -4.49 3.94
N VAL A 403 1.57 -5.77 4.28
CA VAL A 403 0.48 -6.75 4.16
C VAL A 403 -0.61 -6.49 5.20
N CYS A 404 -0.26 -5.98 6.38
CA CYS A 404 -1.25 -5.50 7.36
C CYS A 404 -2.05 -4.31 6.81
N TYR A 405 -1.37 -3.35 6.17
CA TYR A 405 -2.02 -2.19 5.55
C TYR A 405 -2.92 -2.61 4.38
N PHE A 406 -2.42 -3.50 3.52
CA PHE A 406 -3.20 -4.09 2.43
C PHE A 406 -4.46 -4.79 2.96
N ALA A 407 -4.33 -5.62 3.99
CA ALA A 407 -5.45 -6.33 4.59
C ALA A 407 -6.51 -5.38 5.15
N ALA A 408 -6.10 -4.26 5.75
CA ALA A 408 -7.04 -3.24 6.24
C ALA A 408 -7.90 -2.65 5.10
N TYR A 409 -7.30 -2.47 3.93
CA TYR A 409 -7.99 -2.00 2.71
C TYR A 409 -8.83 -3.12 2.07
N HIS A 410 -8.21 -4.28 1.81
CA HIS A 410 -8.80 -5.43 1.13
C HIS A 410 -10.02 -5.98 1.87
N LEU A 411 -9.97 -6.02 3.21
CA LEU A 411 -11.06 -6.47 4.07
C LEU A 411 -12.01 -5.33 4.50
N GLN A 412 -11.80 -4.12 3.98
CA GLN A 412 -12.64 -2.94 4.23
C GLN A 412 -12.83 -2.61 5.72
N THR A 413 -11.85 -2.94 6.56
CA THR A 413 -11.88 -2.59 8.00
C THR A 413 -11.42 -1.16 8.24
N GLY A 414 -10.57 -0.64 7.35
CA GLY A 414 -9.93 0.67 7.48
C GLY A 414 -8.96 0.77 8.66
N SER A 415 -8.81 -0.27 9.49
CA SER A 415 -8.01 -0.21 10.72
C SER A 415 -7.12 -1.43 10.84
N CYS A 416 -5.86 -1.22 11.20
CA CYS A 416 -4.95 -2.32 11.50
C CYS A 416 -3.89 -1.94 12.53
N VAL A 417 -3.31 -2.97 13.14
CA VAL A 417 -2.12 -2.84 13.98
C VAL A 417 -1.09 -3.87 13.54
N ALA A 418 0.08 -3.41 13.11
CA ALA A 418 1.23 -4.27 12.88
C ALA A 418 2.07 -4.35 14.16
N VAL A 419 2.27 -5.55 14.70
CA VAL A 419 3.16 -5.85 15.83
C VAL A 419 4.55 -6.11 15.28
N THR A 420 5.43 -5.13 15.40
CA THR A 420 6.72 -5.14 14.71
C THR A 420 7.77 -4.39 15.52
N GLY A 421 9.04 -4.79 15.43
CA GLY A 421 10.21 -4.01 15.85
C GLY A 421 10.92 -3.29 14.70
N SER A 422 10.42 -3.39 13.47
CA SER A 422 11.05 -2.89 12.23
C SER A 422 12.50 -3.38 12.11
N HIS A 423 13.45 -2.48 11.90
CA HIS A 423 14.88 -2.74 11.77
C HIS A 423 15.65 -2.78 13.10
N ASN A 424 14.99 -2.60 14.26
CA ASN A 424 15.67 -2.58 15.56
C ASN A 424 16.25 -3.96 15.96
N PRO A 425 17.20 -4.03 16.93
CA PRO A 425 17.73 -5.30 17.43
C PRO A 425 16.64 -6.28 17.93
N PRO A 426 16.92 -7.60 18.03
CA PRO A 426 15.92 -8.65 18.32
C PRO A 426 15.06 -8.43 19.57
N ASP A 427 15.59 -7.76 20.60
CA ASP A 427 14.94 -7.48 21.88
C ASP A 427 13.95 -6.31 21.84
N TYR A 428 13.86 -5.60 20.72
CA TYR A 428 12.85 -4.56 20.50
C TYR A 428 11.57 -5.12 19.85
N ASN A 429 10.42 -4.54 20.18
CA ASN A 429 9.16 -4.71 19.45
C ASN A 429 8.29 -3.46 19.62
N GLY A 430 7.09 -3.43 19.05
CA GLY A 430 6.27 -2.24 18.97
C GLY A 430 4.98 -2.40 18.18
N PHE A 431 4.31 -1.28 17.93
CA PHE A 431 3.01 -1.21 17.25
C PHE A 431 2.98 -0.05 16.26
N LYS A 432 2.69 -0.35 14.99
CA LYS A 432 2.30 0.64 13.97
C LYS A 432 0.78 0.59 13.83
N ILE A 433 0.11 1.73 13.94
CA ILE A 433 -1.34 1.78 14.19
C ILE A 433 -2.04 2.61 13.11
N VAL A 434 -3.07 2.03 12.50
CA VAL A 434 -4.00 2.69 11.58
C VAL A 434 -5.41 2.55 12.13
N ILE A 435 -6.15 3.66 12.22
CA ILE A 435 -7.56 3.69 12.63
C ILE A 435 -8.34 4.46 11.58
N GLY A 436 -9.35 3.85 10.96
CA GLY A 436 -10.23 4.54 10.00
C GLY A 436 -9.51 5.11 8.78
N GLY A 437 -8.42 4.47 8.35
CA GLY A 437 -7.53 4.91 7.29
C GLY A 437 -6.42 5.85 7.78
N GLU A 438 -6.51 6.41 8.99
CA GLU A 438 -5.52 7.35 9.51
C GLU A 438 -4.39 6.62 10.25
N THR A 439 -3.14 6.80 9.81
CA THR A 439 -1.96 6.33 10.56
C THR A 439 -1.70 7.26 11.73
N LEU A 440 -1.72 6.73 12.95
CA LEU A 440 -1.52 7.55 14.14
C LEU A 440 -0.09 8.09 14.22
N SER A 441 0.05 9.33 14.66
CA SER A 441 1.34 9.98 14.91
C SER A 441 1.18 11.11 15.94
N GLY A 442 2.31 11.60 16.46
CA GLY A 442 2.41 12.74 17.36
C GLY A 442 1.46 12.64 18.55
N GLU A 443 0.59 13.65 18.66
CA GLU A 443 -0.37 13.76 19.75
C GLU A 443 -1.30 12.55 19.86
N ALA A 444 -1.71 11.96 18.73
CA ALA A 444 -2.60 10.80 18.73
C ALA A 444 -1.97 9.56 19.38
N ILE A 445 -0.66 9.35 19.20
CA ILE A 445 0.08 8.26 19.89
C ILE A 445 0.20 8.58 21.38
N THR A 446 0.59 9.80 21.75
CA THR A 446 0.70 10.18 23.17
C THR A 446 -0.65 10.18 23.91
N ALA A 447 -1.76 10.42 23.20
CA ALA A 447 -3.11 10.33 23.77
C ALA A 447 -3.47 8.91 24.21
N LEU A 448 -2.91 7.87 23.57
CA LEU A 448 -3.07 6.48 24.02
C LEU A 448 -2.45 6.26 25.41
N TYR A 449 -1.26 6.84 25.65
CA TYR A 449 -0.63 6.81 26.98
C TYR A 449 -1.52 7.49 28.02
N THR A 450 -1.99 8.71 27.73
CA THR A 450 -2.88 9.47 28.62
C THR A 450 -4.11 8.64 28.99
N ARG A 451 -4.77 8.01 28.00
CA ARG A 451 -5.94 7.14 28.24
C ARG A 451 -5.64 5.99 29.20
N ILE A 452 -4.49 5.33 29.02
CA ILE A 452 -4.07 4.24 29.91
C ILE A 452 -3.85 4.76 31.33
N THR A 453 -3.13 5.87 31.49
CA THR A 453 -2.78 6.41 32.81
C THR A 453 -3.98 7.01 33.56
N GLU A 454 -4.92 7.59 32.84
CA GLU A 454 -6.13 8.18 33.41
C GLU A 454 -7.28 7.17 33.55
N GLY A 455 -7.09 5.94 33.09
CA GLY A 455 -8.12 4.89 33.14
C GLY A 455 -9.31 5.14 32.20
N GLN A 456 -9.12 5.91 31.14
CA GLN A 456 -10.11 6.20 30.09
C GLN A 456 -10.20 5.05 29.09
N LEU A 457 -10.37 3.83 29.61
CA LEU A 457 -10.40 2.59 28.84
C LEU A 457 -11.82 2.02 28.81
N ILE A 458 -12.32 1.76 27.62
CA ILE A 458 -13.59 1.07 27.41
C ILE A 458 -13.39 -0.41 27.71
N SER A 459 -14.32 -0.97 28.48
CA SER A 459 -14.43 -2.40 28.73
C SER A 459 -15.88 -2.82 28.57
N THR A 460 -16.14 -3.72 27.63
CA THR A 460 -17.48 -4.22 27.30
C THR A 460 -17.41 -5.73 27.02
N ASP A 461 -18.49 -6.31 26.51
CA ASP A 461 -18.51 -7.67 26.00
C ASP A 461 -17.42 -7.84 24.93
N LYS A 462 -16.67 -8.94 25.02
CA LYS A 462 -15.51 -9.12 24.14
C LYS A 462 -15.94 -9.23 22.69
N GLY A 463 -15.27 -8.47 21.82
CA GLY A 463 -15.36 -8.65 20.37
C GLY A 463 -14.93 -10.05 19.93
N SER A 464 -15.26 -10.40 18.70
CA SER A 464 -14.89 -11.66 18.06
C SER A 464 -13.40 -11.72 17.73
N LEU A 465 -12.91 -12.92 17.43
CA LEU A 465 -11.57 -13.17 16.93
C LEU A 465 -11.68 -14.15 15.76
N GLU A 466 -11.22 -13.74 14.60
CA GLU A 466 -11.13 -14.55 13.39
C GLU A 466 -9.66 -14.63 12.97
N ALA A 467 -9.21 -15.79 12.50
CA ALA A 467 -7.91 -15.93 11.85
C ALA A 467 -8.12 -16.01 10.33
N ARG A 468 -7.37 -15.22 9.56
CA ARG A 468 -7.51 -15.16 8.10
C ARG A 468 -6.15 -15.01 7.43
N ASP A 469 -5.87 -15.85 6.45
CA ASP A 469 -4.71 -15.69 5.58
C ASP A 469 -5.07 -14.76 4.41
N VAL A 470 -4.20 -13.80 4.13
CA VAL A 470 -4.31 -12.81 3.05
C VAL A 470 -3.03 -12.71 2.22
N ALA A 471 -2.07 -13.61 2.44
CA ALA A 471 -0.78 -13.56 1.78
C ALA A 471 -0.93 -13.74 0.27
N GLN A 472 -1.71 -14.74 -0.15
CA GLN A 472 -1.95 -15.00 -1.56
C GLN A 472 -2.73 -13.85 -2.22
N ASP A 473 -3.72 -13.27 -1.55
CA ASP A 473 -4.48 -12.10 -2.05
C ASP A 473 -3.55 -10.92 -2.35
N TYR A 474 -2.58 -10.67 -1.46
CA TYR A 474 -1.58 -9.62 -1.64
C TYR A 474 -0.66 -9.89 -2.83
N LEU A 475 -0.11 -11.11 -2.94
CA LEU A 475 0.78 -11.50 -4.03
C LEU A 475 0.07 -11.43 -5.39
N GLU A 476 -1.14 -11.98 -5.49
CA GLU A 476 -1.95 -11.95 -6.71
C GLU A 476 -2.34 -10.53 -7.11
N ARG A 477 -2.64 -9.67 -6.13
CA ARG A 477 -2.94 -8.27 -6.40
C ARG A 477 -1.75 -7.55 -7.03
N ILE A 478 -0.53 -7.79 -6.59
CA ILE A 478 0.66 -7.17 -7.20
C ILE A 478 0.94 -7.82 -8.56
N ALA A 479 1.00 -9.14 -8.64
CA ALA A 479 1.33 -9.86 -9.87
C ALA A 479 0.27 -9.67 -10.98
N GLY A 480 -0.99 -9.41 -10.63
CA GLY A 480 -2.04 -9.08 -11.59
C GLY A 480 -1.89 -7.71 -12.25
N ASP A 481 -1.15 -6.78 -11.63
CA ASP A 481 -0.91 -5.42 -12.12
C ASP A 481 0.52 -5.21 -12.64
N VAL A 482 1.50 -5.94 -12.11
CA VAL A 482 2.92 -5.82 -12.45
C VAL A 482 3.42 -7.13 -13.07
N GLN A 483 3.98 -7.04 -14.28
CA GLN A 483 4.59 -8.15 -15.01
C GLN A 483 5.86 -7.67 -15.72
N LEU A 484 6.95 -8.45 -15.64
CA LEU A 484 8.21 -8.06 -16.26
C LEU A 484 8.21 -8.31 -17.77
N ALA A 485 8.58 -7.29 -18.55
CA ALA A 485 8.69 -7.40 -20.02
C ALA A 485 9.81 -8.36 -20.46
N ARG A 486 10.81 -8.58 -19.61
CA ARG A 486 11.89 -9.57 -19.76
C ARG A 486 12.30 -10.09 -18.39
N PRO A 487 12.74 -11.36 -18.27
CA PRO A 487 13.22 -11.88 -17.00
C PRO A 487 14.46 -11.12 -16.54
N LEU A 488 14.50 -10.80 -15.25
CA LEU A 488 15.66 -10.24 -14.56
C LEU A 488 16.13 -11.22 -13.50
N LYS A 489 17.44 -11.37 -13.34
CA LYS A 489 18.03 -12.17 -12.28
C LYS A 489 18.27 -11.31 -11.05
N VAL A 490 17.62 -11.62 -9.95
CA VAL A 490 17.51 -10.76 -8.78
C VAL A 490 17.98 -11.49 -7.52
N VAL A 491 18.93 -10.92 -6.79
CA VAL A 491 19.26 -11.40 -5.43
C VAL A 491 18.36 -10.69 -4.44
N ILE A 492 17.74 -11.45 -3.53
CA ILE A 492 16.78 -10.95 -2.55
C ILE A 492 17.34 -11.21 -1.16
N ASP A 493 17.70 -10.16 -0.46
CA ASP A 493 18.15 -10.20 0.92
C ASP A 493 17.03 -9.76 1.87
N ALA A 494 16.58 -10.66 2.75
CA ALA A 494 15.57 -10.32 3.75
C ALA A 494 16.15 -10.14 5.16
N GLY A 495 17.46 -10.35 5.37
CA GLY A 495 18.11 -10.28 6.69
C GLY A 495 17.39 -11.07 7.79
N ASN A 496 16.80 -12.22 7.44
CA ASN A 496 15.95 -13.08 8.29
C ASN A 496 14.65 -12.42 8.80
N GLY A 497 14.27 -11.27 8.25
CA GLY A 497 13.00 -10.59 8.49
C GLY A 497 11.82 -11.27 7.78
N VAL A 498 10.61 -10.81 8.11
CA VAL A 498 9.36 -11.42 7.61
C VAL A 498 9.16 -11.27 6.10
N ALA A 499 9.85 -10.32 5.46
CA ALA A 499 9.84 -10.14 4.01
C ALA A 499 10.31 -11.40 3.26
N GLY A 500 11.12 -12.26 3.89
CA GLY A 500 11.64 -13.47 3.26
C GLY A 500 10.59 -14.51 2.86
N GLU A 501 9.43 -14.55 3.52
CA GLU A 501 8.31 -15.43 3.15
C GLU A 501 7.54 -14.92 1.91
N PHE A 502 7.69 -13.63 1.56
CA PHE A 502 6.88 -12.97 0.54
C PHE A 502 7.69 -12.56 -0.69
N ALA A 503 8.86 -11.96 -0.47
CA ALA A 503 9.63 -11.33 -1.53
C ALA A 503 10.07 -12.31 -2.63
N PRO A 504 10.65 -13.50 -2.35
CA PRO A 504 10.99 -14.46 -3.39
C PRO A 504 9.79 -14.89 -4.23
N ALA A 505 8.69 -15.28 -3.57
CA ALA A 505 7.46 -15.69 -4.25
C ALA A 505 6.87 -14.57 -5.12
N LEU A 506 6.90 -13.33 -4.62
CA LEU A 506 6.45 -12.16 -5.38
C LEU A 506 7.30 -11.92 -6.63
N MET A 507 8.63 -11.91 -6.48
CA MET A 507 9.54 -11.66 -7.60
C MET A 507 9.43 -12.76 -8.67
N GLU A 508 9.27 -14.02 -8.27
CA GLU A 508 8.99 -15.12 -9.20
C GLU A 508 7.63 -14.96 -9.91
N ALA A 509 6.58 -14.56 -9.19
CA ALA A 509 5.23 -14.37 -9.73
C ALA A 509 5.15 -13.27 -10.81
N ILE A 510 6.02 -12.26 -10.75
CA ILE A 510 6.11 -11.20 -11.78
C ILE A 510 7.08 -11.54 -12.92
N GLY A 511 7.79 -12.68 -12.85
CA GLY A 511 8.65 -13.20 -13.91
C GLY A 511 10.16 -13.01 -13.72
N ALA A 512 10.63 -12.73 -12.50
CA ALA A 512 12.07 -12.67 -12.19
C ALA A 512 12.66 -14.06 -11.84
N GLU A 513 13.97 -14.22 -12.03
CA GLU A 513 14.76 -15.32 -11.45
C GLU A 513 15.26 -14.87 -10.07
N ALA A 514 14.61 -15.34 -9.01
CA ALA A 514 14.91 -14.96 -7.63
C ALA A 514 16.02 -15.84 -7.02
N ILE A 515 17.03 -15.21 -6.43
CA ILE A 515 18.06 -15.86 -5.62
C ILE A 515 17.89 -15.40 -4.17
N PRO A 516 17.38 -16.26 -3.28
CA PRO A 516 17.18 -15.90 -1.89
C PRO A 516 18.52 -15.82 -1.14
N LEU A 517 18.64 -14.78 -0.32
CA LEU A 517 19.71 -14.54 0.65
C LEU A 517 19.05 -14.22 1.99
N TYR A 518 19.31 -15.05 2.99
CA TYR A 518 18.75 -14.89 4.34
C TYR A 518 17.21 -14.72 4.38
N CYS A 519 16.48 -15.43 3.51
CA CYS A 519 15.02 -15.36 3.43
C CYS A 519 14.27 -16.25 4.45
N ASP A 520 14.96 -17.16 5.13
CA ASP A 520 14.35 -17.92 6.23
C ASP A 520 14.07 -16.98 7.41
N VAL A 521 12.82 -16.91 7.86
CA VAL A 521 12.42 -16.04 8.98
C VAL A 521 13.01 -16.56 10.29
N ASP A 522 13.91 -15.77 10.87
CA ASP A 522 14.53 -16.04 12.16
C ASP A 522 14.69 -14.75 12.95
N GLY A 523 13.81 -14.57 13.95
CA GLY A 523 13.79 -13.39 14.82
C GLY A 523 15.01 -13.22 15.73
N THR A 524 16.01 -14.10 15.66
CA THR A 524 17.34 -13.87 16.27
C THR A 524 18.27 -13.03 15.40
N PHE A 525 17.94 -12.84 14.12
CA PHE A 525 18.75 -12.15 13.10
C PHE A 525 20.21 -12.63 13.09
N PRO A 526 20.46 -13.93 12.80
CA PRO A 526 21.76 -14.57 13.03
C PRO A 526 22.88 -14.14 12.06
N ASN A 527 22.54 -13.45 10.97
CA ASN A 527 23.47 -12.98 9.95
C ASN A 527 23.83 -11.51 10.20
N HIS A 528 23.32 -10.59 9.38
CA HIS A 528 23.32 -9.16 9.67
C HIS A 528 21.93 -8.70 10.13
N HIS A 529 21.84 -7.51 10.73
CA HIS A 529 20.55 -6.93 11.04
C HIS A 529 19.81 -6.55 9.74
N PRO A 530 18.48 -6.68 9.69
CA PRO A 530 17.68 -6.30 8.52
C PRO A 530 17.45 -4.78 8.51
N ASP A 531 18.52 -4.01 8.30
CA ASP A 531 18.50 -2.57 8.09
C ASP A 531 19.27 -2.22 6.80
N PRO A 532 18.57 -2.11 5.66
CA PRO A 532 19.20 -1.86 4.37
C PRO A 532 19.69 -0.41 4.22
N SER A 533 19.40 0.48 5.17
CA SER A 533 19.90 1.87 5.13
C SER A 533 21.37 1.98 5.54
N GLU A 534 21.91 0.95 6.18
CA GLU A 534 23.27 0.88 6.69
C GLU A 534 24.17 0.06 5.72
N PRO A 535 25.18 0.66 5.05
CA PRO A 535 25.94 0.01 3.98
C PRO A 535 26.67 -1.30 4.37
N HIS A 536 26.98 -1.49 5.66
CA HIS A 536 27.64 -2.70 6.14
C HIS A 536 26.72 -3.93 6.12
N ASN A 537 25.39 -3.73 6.18
CA ASN A 537 24.41 -4.81 6.06
C ASN A 537 24.21 -5.27 4.62
N LEU A 538 24.68 -4.51 3.62
CA LEU A 538 24.52 -4.83 2.20
C LEU A 538 25.73 -5.59 1.61
N GLN A 539 26.75 -5.90 2.42
CA GLN A 539 27.99 -6.49 1.91
C GLN A 539 27.80 -7.89 1.34
N ASP A 540 26.97 -8.71 1.98
CA ASP A 540 26.66 -10.06 1.49
C ASP A 540 25.80 -10.01 0.23
N LEU A 541 24.86 -9.06 0.16
CA LEU A 541 24.08 -8.79 -1.05
C LEU A 541 25.00 -8.41 -2.23
N ILE A 542 25.91 -7.44 -2.03
CA ILE A 542 26.89 -7.01 -3.04
C ILE A 542 27.71 -8.21 -3.55
N GLN A 543 28.27 -9.01 -2.64
CA GLN A 543 29.06 -10.19 -3.00
C GLN A 543 28.23 -11.24 -3.74
N THR A 544 26.97 -11.42 -3.36
CA THR A 544 26.06 -12.42 -3.95
C THR A 544 25.64 -11.99 -5.35
N VAL A 545 25.30 -10.72 -5.56
CA VAL A 545 24.99 -10.15 -6.88
C VAL A 545 26.16 -10.39 -7.85
N GLN A 546 27.38 -10.06 -7.42
CA GLN A 546 28.58 -10.26 -8.23
C GLN A 546 28.87 -11.75 -8.49
N ARG A 547 28.76 -12.60 -7.46
CA ARG A 547 29.03 -14.05 -7.55
C ARG A 547 28.08 -14.77 -8.50
N PHE A 548 26.80 -14.42 -8.48
CA PHE A 548 25.79 -15.04 -9.31
C PHE A 548 25.57 -14.31 -10.64
N ASN A 549 26.30 -13.22 -10.86
CA ASN A 549 26.16 -12.35 -12.03
C ASN A 549 24.69 -11.95 -12.23
N ALA A 550 24.05 -11.59 -11.12
CA ALA A 550 22.68 -11.10 -11.09
C ALA A 550 22.61 -9.68 -11.65
N ASP A 551 21.44 -9.29 -12.15
CA ASP A 551 21.23 -7.97 -12.75
C ASP A 551 21.06 -6.89 -11.68
N ILE A 552 20.52 -7.25 -10.51
CA ILE A 552 20.25 -6.35 -9.40
C ILE A 552 20.13 -7.12 -8.07
N GLY A 553 20.43 -6.45 -6.97
CA GLY A 553 20.20 -6.90 -5.60
C GLY A 553 19.16 -6.04 -4.90
N LEU A 554 18.24 -6.67 -4.17
CA LEU A 554 17.19 -6.03 -3.38
C LEU A 554 17.36 -6.45 -1.93
N ALA A 555 17.34 -5.49 -1.01
CA ALA A 555 17.37 -5.74 0.43
C ALA A 555 16.12 -5.17 1.10
N PHE A 556 15.49 -5.95 1.98
CA PHE A 556 14.33 -5.54 2.76
C PHE A 556 14.69 -5.34 4.23
N ASP A 557 13.99 -4.43 4.91
CA ASP A 557 14.11 -4.31 6.36
C ASP A 557 13.25 -5.36 7.08
N GLY A 558 13.37 -5.41 8.41
CA GLY A 558 12.85 -6.52 9.21
C GLY A 558 11.34 -6.79 9.07
N ASP A 559 10.56 -5.75 8.74
CA ASP A 559 9.12 -5.84 8.53
C ASP A 559 8.64 -5.50 7.10
N GLY A 560 9.57 -5.30 6.17
CA GLY A 560 9.30 -5.25 4.73
C GLY A 560 8.70 -3.95 4.20
N ASP A 561 8.69 -2.86 4.97
CA ASP A 561 8.19 -1.56 4.45
C ASP A 561 9.28 -0.70 3.79
N ARG A 562 10.55 -1.13 3.86
CA ARG A 562 11.67 -0.45 3.20
C ARG A 562 12.34 -1.30 2.13
N LEU A 563 12.92 -0.61 1.16
CA LEU A 563 13.73 -1.21 0.09
C LEU A 563 15.12 -0.56 0.00
N GLY A 564 16.16 -1.40 0.03
CA GLY A 564 17.52 -1.06 -0.40
C GLY A 564 17.85 -1.73 -1.74
N VAL A 565 18.69 -1.09 -2.54
CA VAL A 565 19.02 -1.54 -3.91
C VAL A 565 20.53 -1.51 -4.13
N VAL A 566 21.02 -2.58 -4.76
CA VAL A 566 22.43 -2.75 -5.14
C VAL A 566 22.50 -3.09 -6.64
N THR A 567 23.32 -2.36 -7.40
CA THR A 567 23.54 -2.66 -8.83
C THR A 567 24.39 -3.91 -9.02
N ARG A 568 24.50 -4.39 -10.27
CA ARG A 568 25.37 -5.50 -10.64
C ARG A 568 26.84 -5.29 -10.23
N GLU A 569 27.33 -4.05 -10.31
CA GLU A 569 28.69 -3.66 -9.97
C GLU A 569 28.90 -3.57 -8.45
N GLY A 570 27.82 -3.59 -7.67
CA GLY A 570 27.85 -3.41 -6.22
C GLY A 570 27.66 -1.96 -5.76
N GLU A 571 27.20 -1.06 -6.63
CA GLU A 571 26.84 0.31 -6.22
C GLU A 571 25.53 0.28 -5.43
N ILE A 572 25.52 0.94 -4.27
CA ILE A 572 24.29 1.15 -3.50
C ILE A 572 23.52 2.32 -4.11
N ILE A 573 22.28 2.06 -4.55
CA ILE A 573 21.38 3.12 -5.00
C ILE A 573 20.52 3.56 -3.82
N TYR A 574 20.78 4.77 -3.33
CA TYR A 574 20.02 5.36 -2.25
C TYR A 574 18.58 5.70 -2.64
N ALA A 575 17.71 5.75 -1.63
CA ALA A 575 16.27 5.83 -1.83
C ALA A 575 15.80 7.11 -2.54
N ASP A 576 16.51 8.22 -2.36
CA ASP A 576 16.21 9.49 -3.03
C ASP A 576 16.50 9.46 -4.55
N ARG A 577 17.56 8.76 -4.98
CA ARG A 577 17.81 8.46 -6.40
C ARG A 577 16.79 7.45 -6.93
N LEU A 578 16.47 6.42 -6.16
CA LEU A 578 15.42 5.47 -6.56
C LEU A 578 14.05 6.15 -6.73
N LEU A 579 13.74 7.14 -5.88
CA LEU A 579 12.55 7.97 -6.00
C LEU A 579 12.54 8.81 -7.29
N MET A 580 13.70 9.21 -7.83
CA MET A 580 13.76 9.85 -9.15
C MET A 580 13.26 8.91 -10.24
N LEU A 581 13.71 7.65 -10.24
CA LEU A 581 13.28 6.65 -11.21
C LEU A 581 11.76 6.43 -11.13
N PHE A 582 11.24 6.22 -9.91
CA PHE A 582 9.80 6.09 -9.69
C PHE A 582 9.02 7.35 -10.08
N ALA A 583 9.54 8.54 -9.78
CA ALA A 583 8.90 9.79 -10.15
C ALA A 583 8.84 9.95 -11.67
N GLY A 584 9.90 9.63 -12.40
CA GLY A 584 9.89 9.70 -13.87
C GLY A 584 8.80 8.81 -14.47
N ASP A 585 8.72 7.56 -14.00
CA ASP A 585 7.72 6.58 -14.41
C ASP A 585 6.27 7.02 -14.07
N VAL A 586 6.03 7.41 -12.81
CA VAL A 586 4.70 7.84 -12.35
C VAL A 586 4.25 9.12 -13.06
N LEU A 587 5.15 10.09 -13.25
CA LEU A 587 4.80 11.38 -13.85
C LEU A 587 4.56 11.30 -15.36
N GLU A 588 5.17 10.34 -16.05
CA GLU A 588 4.84 10.05 -17.46
C GLU A 588 3.35 9.75 -17.60
N ARG A 589 2.78 8.99 -16.64
CA ARG A 589 1.37 8.64 -16.62
C ARG A 589 0.50 9.59 -15.80
N ASN A 590 1.06 10.49 -15.01
CA ASN A 590 0.30 11.43 -14.19
C ASN A 590 0.91 12.85 -14.25
N PRO A 591 0.80 13.53 -15.41
CA PRO A 591 1.33 14.88 -15.57
C PRO A 591 0.78 15.85 -14.52
N GLY A 592 1.65 16.62 -13.89
CA GLY A 592 1.32 17.57 -12.83
C GLY A 592 1.16 16.96 -11.44
N ALA A 593 1.20 15.63 -11.29
CA ALA A 593 1.04 14.99 -10.00
C ALA A 593 2.12 15.41 -9.00
N MET A 594 1.74 15.41 -7.72
CA MET A 594 2.65 15.75 -6.65
C MET A 594 3.51 14.55 -6.25
N VAL A 595 4.82 14.80 -6.09
CA VAL A 595 5.79 13.86 -5.54
C VAL A 595 6.32 14.43 -4.23
N ILE A 596 6.02 13.76 -3.13
CA ILE A 596 6.48 14.16 -1.79
C ILE A 596 7.82 13.48 -1.48
N TYR A 597 8.73 14.21 -0.86
CA TYR A 597 9.99 13.66 -0.37
C TYR A 597 10.41 14.33 0.93
N ASP A 598 11.18 13.63 1.76
CA ASP A 598 11.60 14.20 3.04
C ASP A 598 12.81 15.15 2.92
N VAL A 599 13.04 15.96 3.96
CA VAL A 599 14.14 16.94 4.01
C VAL A 599 15.53 16.33 3.82
N LYS A 600 15.68 15.01 3.96
CA LYS A 600 16.95 14.31 3.77
C LYS A 600 17.26 14.02 2.31
N CYS A 601 16.29 14.03 1.38
CA CYS A 601 16.52 13.68 -0.02
C CYS A 601 17.39 14.72 -0.76
N THR A 602 18.09 14.26 -1.79
CA THR A 602 18.92 15.13 -2.64
C THR A 602 18.19 16.35 -3.20
N GLY A 603 18.89 17.50 -3.25
CA GLY A 603 18.41 18.72 -3.89
C GLY A 603 18.13 18.56 -5.39
N LYS A 604 18.71 17.54 -6.03
CA LYS A 604 18.50 17.25 -7.47
C LYS A 604 17.09 16.70 -7.74
N LEU A 605 16.42 16.15 -6.73
CA LEU A 605 15.09 15.55 -6.87
C LEU A 605 14.02 16.59 -7.25
N GLN A 606 14.12 17.80 -6.70
CA GLN A 606 13.19 18.89 -7.04
C GLN A 606 13.23 19.21 -8.55
N GLY A 607 14.43 19.43 -9.08
CA GLY A 607 14.62 19.71 -10.50
C GLY A 607 14.24 18.52 -11.38
N TRP A 608 14.51 17.30 -10.92
CA TRP A 608 14.10 16.08 -11.63
C TRP A 608 12.58 15.96 -11.77
N VAL A 609 11.83 16.14 -10.68
CA VAL A 609 10.36 16.09 -10.67
C VAL A 609 9.78 17.18 -11.58
N LEU A 610 10.32 18.40 -11.53
CA LEU A 610 9.86 19.49 -12.40
C LEU A 610 10.08 19.18 -13.88
N ARG A 611 11.25 18.60 -14.24
CA ARG A 611 11.59 18.20 -15.62
C ARG A 611 10.80 17.00 -16.15
N HIS A 612 10.13 16.27 -15.27
CA HIS A 612 9.18 15.23 -15.65
C HIS A 612 7.74 15.73 -15.52
N GLY A 613 7.55 17.05 -15.39
CA GLY A 613 6.24 17.66 -15.36
C GLY A 613 5.45 17.48 -14.06
N GLY A 614 6.10 17.10 -12.96
CA GLY A 614 5.48 16.92 -11.65
C GLY A 614 5.57 18.14 -10.73
N THR A 615 4.91 18.03 -9.59
CA THR A 615 4.95 19.02 -8.50
C THR A 615 5.78 18.49 -7.34
N PRO A 616 7.01 18.97 -7.10
CA PRO A 616 7.80 18.52 -5.96
C PRO A 616 7.29 19.11 -4.64
N MET A 617 7.21 18.31 -3.57
CA MET A 617 6.93 18.80 -2.22
C MET A 617 7.88 18.19 -1.19
N MET A 618 8.78 19.02 -0.68
CA MET A 618 9.60 18.65 0.47
C MET A 618 8.76 18.64 1.76
N TRP A 619 8.89 17.62 2.59
CA TRP A 619 8.15 17.46 3.84
C TRP A 619 9.01 16.90 4.98
N ARG A 620 8.41 16.78 6.17
CA ARG A 620 9.07 16.26 7.38
C ARG A 620 9.40 14.77 7.22
N THR A 621 10.53 14.34 7.78
CA THR A 621 10.89 12.91 7.85
C THR A 621 9.96 12.19 8.83
N GLY A 622 9.45 11.03 8.45
CA GLY A 622 8.60 10.15 9.25
C GLY A 622 7.47 9.54 8.43
N HIS A 623 7.47 8.23 8.27
CA HIS A 623 6.51 7.50 7.42
C HIS A 623 5.03 7.81 7.71
N SER A 624 4.63 7.94 8.98
CA SER A 624 3.27 8.35 9.34
C SER A 624 2.93 9.79 8.91
N LEU A 625 3.90 10.71 8.99
CA LEU A 625 3.71 12.11 8.56
C LEU A 625 3.59 12.23 7.04
N ILE A 626 4.38 11.43 6.30
CA ILE A 626 4.31 11.37 4.84
C ILE A 626 2.96 10.81 4.39
N LYS A 627 2.48 9.72 4.98
CA LYS A 627 1.14 9.17 4.69
C LYS A 627 0.02 10.19 4.95
N GLY A 628 0.08 10.89 6.09
CA GLY A 628 -0.86 11.97 6.39
C GLY A 628 -0.81 13.06 5.30
N ARG A 629 0.39 13.48 4.90
CA ARG A 629 0.56 14.51 3.89
C ARG A 629 0.12 14.09 2.49
N MET A 630 0.34 12.83 2.10
CA MET A 630 -0.17 12.29 0.84
C MET A 630 -1.69 12.37 0.79
N ARG A 631 -2.38 11.99 1.87
CA ARG A 631 -3.84 12.10 1.95
C ARG A 631 -4.33 13.54 1.85
N GLU A 632 -3.67 14.48 2.53
CA GLU A 632 -4.03 15.90 2.49
C GLU A 632 -3.86 16.53 1.10
N THR A 633 -2.85 16.08 0.35
CA THR A 633 -2.44 16.71 -0.90
C THR A 633 -2.90 15.97 -2.15
N GLY A 634 -3.30 14.70 -2.02
CA GLY A 634 -3.58 13.82 -3.16
C GLY A 634 -2.34 13.45 -3.95
N ALA A 635 -1.16 13.42 -3.32
CA ALA A 635 0.09 13.06 -3.97
C ALA A 635 0.06 11.61 -4.50
N GLU A 636 0.58 11.41 -5.71
CA GLU A 636 0.59 10.08 -6.36
C GLU A 636 1.75 9.20 -5.90
N LEU A 637 2.81 9.85 -5.42
CA LEU A 637 4.04 9.20 -5.01
C LEU A 637 4.67 9.97 -3.85
N ALA A 638 5.21 9.24 -2.88
CA ALA A 638 6.15 9.79 -1.94
C ALA A 638 7.32 8.83 -1.70
N GLY A 639 8.42 9.35 -1.18
CA GLY A 639 9.49 8.51 -0.66
C GLY A 639 10.38 9.24 0.33
N GLU A 640 11.02 8.46 1.19
CA GLU A 640 11.94 8.97 2.22
C GLU A 640 13.33 8.40 2.01
N MET A 641 14.35 9.15 2.44
CA MET A 641 15.73 8.69 2.37
C MET A 641 15.99 7.38 3.14
N SER A 642 15.12 7.01 4.08
CA SER A 642 15.20 5.73 4.81
C SER A 642 14.78 4.50 4.00
N GLY A 643 14.28 4.67 2.78
CA GLY A 643 13.85 3.55 1.91
C GLY A 643 12.36 3.24 1.96
N HIS A 644 11.54 4.08 2.60
CA HIS A 644 10.08 3.99 2.51
C HIS A 644 9.61 4.60 1.20
N PHE A 645 8.78 3.88 0.45
CA PHE A 645 8.16 4.35 -0.79
C PHE A 645 6.66 4.15 -0.73
N PHE A 646 5.92 5.20 -1.09
CA PHE A 646 4.48 5.27 -0.94
C PHE A 646 3.87 5.52 -2.32
N PHE A 647 3.34 4.47 -2.93
CA PHE A 647 2.65 4.59 -4.20
C PHE A 647 1.15 4.77 -3.93
N GLN A 648 0.59 5.88 -4.40
CA GLN A 648 -0.86 6.04 -4.52
C GLN A 648 -1.31 5.72 -5.96
N GLU A 649 -0.46 5.99 -6.95
CA GLU A 649 -0.69 5.54 -8.32
C GLU A 649 -0.67 4.00 -8.38
N ARG A 650 -1.76 3.40 -8.89
CA ARG A 650 -1.97 1.94 -9.02
C ARG A 650 -1.93 1.16 -7.70
N TRP A 651 -1.85 1.85 -6.57
CA TRP A 651 -1.71 1.25 -5.24
C TRP A 651 -2.52 2.04 -4.19
N TYR A 652 -2.17 1.91 -2.92
CA TYR A 652 -3.03 2.31 -1.80
C TYR A 652 -2.47 3.41 -0.90
N GLY A 653 -1.35 4.03 -1.28
CA GLY A 653 -0.76 5.20 -0.61
C GLY A 653 0.00 4.90 0.68
N PHE A 654 0.18 3.63 1.05
CA PHE A 654 1.03 3.22 2.17
C PHE A 654 2.45 2.83 1.74
N ASP A 655 3.38 2.86 2.69
CA ASP A 655 4.76 2.40 2.58
C ASP A 655 4.80 0.89 2.34
N ASP A 656 5.39 0.47 1.21
CA ASP A 656 5.51 -0.93 0.83
C ASP A 656 6.80 -1.20 0.05
N GLY A 657 7.78 -1.81 0.73
CA GLY A 657 9.06 -2.16 0.12
C GLY A 657 8.93 -3.24 -0.95
N LEU A 658 8.03 -4.21 -0.76
CA LEU A 658 7.81 -5.32 -1.69
C LEU A 658 7.15 -4.83 -2.99
N TYR A 659 6.15 -3.94 -2.88
CA TYR A 659 5.55 -3.30 -4.04
C TYR A 659 6.54 -2.37 -4.74
N ALA A 660 7.35 -1.60 -4.00
CA ALA A 660 8.40 -0.77 -4.58
C ALA A 660 9.43 -1.59 -5.36
N ALA A 661 9.79 -2.79 -4.86
CA ALA A 661 10.66 -3.73 -5.57
C ALA A 661 10.02 -4.23 -6.87
N ALA A 662 8.75 -4.61 -6.84
CA ALA A 662 8.02 -5.02 -8.04
C ALA A 662 7.98 -3.88 -9.09
N ARG A 663 7.68 -2.65 -8.67
CA ARG A 663 7.68 -1.45 -9.54
C ARG A 663 9.06 -1.11 -10.08
N LEU A 664 10.11 -1.27 -9.28
CA LEU A 664 11.49 -1.10 -9.74
C LEU A 664 11.81 -2.08 -10.87
N LEU A 665 11.53 -3.37 -10.66
CA LEU A 665 11.81 -4.39 -11.66
C LEU A 665 10.97 -4.18 -12.92
N GLU A 666 9.70 -3.75 -12.79
CA GLU A 666 8.84 -3.38 -13.93
C GLU A 666 9.51 -2.33 -14.84
N ILE A 667 9.99 -1.24 -14.24
CA ILE A 667 10.64 -0.14 -14.96
C ILE A 667 11.94 -0.62 -15.62
N LEU A 668 12.78 -1.35 -14.89
CA LEU A 668 14.06 -1.83 -15.39
C LEU A 668 13.91 -2.88 -16.50
N ALA A 669 12.89 -3.73 -16.41
CA ALA A 669 12.60 -4.74 -17.41
C ALA A 669 12.03 -4.14 -18.70
N ALA A 670 11.30 -3.02 -18.61
CA ALA A 670 10.77 -2.30 -19.77
C ALA A 670 11.85 -1.54 -20.55
N SER A 671 12.97 -1.19 -19.92
CA SER A 671 14.11 -0.53 -20.56
C SER A 671 14.93 -1.51 -21.42
N GLU A 672 15.36 -1.04 -22.60
CA GLU A 672 16.35 -1.72 -23.44
C GLU A 672 17.76 -1.66 -22.85
N GLU A 673 18.03 -0.67 -21.98
CA GLU A 673 19.32 -0.52 -21.31
C GLU A 673 19.51 -1.54 -20.19
N ALA A 674 20.76 -1.76 -19.79
CA ALA A 674 21.03 -2.58 -18.63
C ALA A 674 20.52 -1.85 -17.36
N PRO A 675 20.03 -2.57 -16.33
CA PRO A 675 19.56 -1.94 -15.11
C PRO A 675 20.55 -0.96 -14.46
N SER A 676 21.84 -1.30 -14.51
CA SER A 676 22.91 -0.48 -13.97
C SER A 676 23.13 0.81 -14.77
N ASP A 677 22.98 0.77 -16.09
CA ASP A 677 23.08 1.96 -16.95
C ASP A 677 21.89 2.91 -16.69
N THR A 678 20.69 2.36 -16.60
CA THR A 678 19.48 3.15 -16.28
C THR A 678 19.59 3.83 -14.91
N LEU A 679 20.11 3.14 -13.89
CA LEU A 679 20.32 3.71 -12.55
C LEU A 679 21.47 4.73 -12.53
N ALA A 680 22.53 4.50 -13.30
CA ALA A 680 23.67 5.42 -13.43
C ALA A 680 23.31 6.72 -14.17
N ALA A 681 22.31 6.69 -15.06
CA ALA A 681 21.82 7.88 -15.78
C ALA A 681 21.10 8.89 -14.87
N LEU A 682 20.64 8.46 -13.69
CA LEU A 682 19.98 9.33 -12.72
C LEU A 682 20.97 10.38 -12.18
N PRO A 683 20.55 11.65 -12.01
CA PRO A 683 21.39 12.69 -11.44
C PRO A 683 21.99 12.28 -10.09
N ASN A 684 23.29 12.53 -9.93
CA ASN A 684 24.03 12.20 -8.72
C ASN A 684 24.91 13.37 -8.27
N GLY A 685 25.34 13.35 -7.01
CA GLY A 685 26.20 14.37 -6.40
C GLY A 685 27.17 13.76 -5.39
N VAL A 686 28.15 14.54 -4.93
CA VAL A 686 29.03 14.13 -3.83
C VAL A 686 28.26 14.33 -2.54
N SER A 687 28.03 13.26 -1.78
CA SER A 687 27.30 13.33 -0.52
C SER A 687 28.01 12.61 0.61
N THR A 688 27.72 13.04 1.83
CA THR A 688 28.05 12.26 3.01
C THR A 688 27.03 11.14 3.18
N PRO A 689 27.40 10.03 3.86
CA PRO A 689 26.38 9.20 4.49
C PRO A 689 25.58 10.03 5.51
N GLU A 690 24.53 9.42 6.07
CA GLU A 690 23.88 9.98 7.25
C GLU A 690 24.88 10.04 8.42
N LEU A 691 25.04 11.21 9.01
CA LEU A 691 25.92 11.46 10.14
C LEU A 691 25.08 11.56 11.41
N LYS A 692 25.41 10.77 12.42
CA LYS A 692 24.71 10.74 13.71
C LYS A 692 25.65 11.30 14.79
N VAL A 693 25.26 12.39 15.46
CA VAL A 693 26.01 12.99 16.57
C VAL A 693 25.21 12.78 17.86
N ALA A 694 25.77 12.00 18.79
CA ALA A 694 25.16 11.78 20.09
C ALA A 694 25.20 13.06 20.94
N VAL A 695 24.09 13.39 21.59
CA VAL A 695 23.96 14.61 22.41
C VAL A 695 23.98 14.35 23.92
N GLY A 696 24.12 13.09 24.34
CA GLY A 696 24.19 12.72 25.76
C GLY A 696 22.88 13.01 26.49
N GLU A 697 22.96 13.75 27.60
CA GLU A 697 21.78 14.15 28.39
C GLU A 697 21.06 15.40 27.85
N ALA A 698 21.67 16.12 26.91
CA ALA A 698 21.07 17.30 26.30
C ALA A 698 19.94 16.93 25.34
N SER A 699 18.94 17.80 25.23
CA SER A 699 17.86 17.62 24.25
C SER A 699 18.36 17.92 22.84
N PRO A 700 18.28 16.97 21.88
CA PRO A 700 18.63 17.25 20.49
C PRO A 700 17.76 18.37 19.89
N HIS A 701 16.49 18.45 20.29
CA HIS A 701 15.56 19.48 19.81
C HIS A 701 15.97 20.89 20.27
N GLU A 702 16.39 21.06 21.53
CA GLU A 702 16.85 22.36 22.05
C GLU A 702 18.15 22.82 21.38
N ILE A 703 19.03 21.89 20.99
CA ILE A 703 20.24 22.22 20.22
C ILE A 703 19.85 22.70 18.82
N VAL A 704 18.91 22.03 18.16
CA VAL A 704 18.42 22.42 16.83
C VAL A 704 17.71 23.77 16.86
N GLU A 705 16.87 24.04 17.87
CA GLU A 705 16.20 25.34 18.04
C GLU A 705 17.22 26.48 18.14
N ARG A 706 18.20 26.34 19.05
CA ARG A 706 19.29 27.33 19.17
C ARG A 706 20.10 27.46 17.89
N PHE A 707 20.35 26.36 17.17
CA PHE A 707 21.04 26.38 15.89
C PHE A 707 20.26 27.18 14.83
N VAL A 708 18.94 26.97 14.73
CA VAL A 708 18.07 27.73 13.83
C VAL A 708 18.09 29.22 14.17
N GLU A 709 18.02 29.57 15.46
CA GLU A 709 17.98 30.97 15.91
C GLU A 709 19.24 31.78 15.54
N VAL A 710 20.42 31.15 15.59
CA VAL A 710 21.70 31.84 15.33
C VAL A 710 22.14 31.78 13.87
N THR A 711 21.54 30.92 13.05
CA THR A 711 22.03 30.66 11.70
C THR A 711 21.66 31.78 10.72
N GLN A 712 22.66 32.29 10.00
CA GLN A 712 22.50 33.25 8.90
C GLN A 712 23.40 32.85 7.71
N PHE A 713 23.18 31.66 7.16
CA PHE A 713 23.95 31.18 6.02
C PHE A 713 23.68 32.04 4.77
N GLU A 714 24.61 32.95 4.45
CA GLU A 714 24.53 33.83 3.30
C GLU A 714 24.49 33.02 1.99
N GLY A 715 23.60 33.43 1.07
CA GLY A 715 23.41 32.77 -0.22
C GLY A 715 22.64 31.44 -0.16
N ALA A 716 22.25 30.96 1.03
CA ALA A 716 21.41 29.77 1.15
C ALA A 716 19.93 30.13 1.27
N ARG A 717 19.07 29.33 0.64
CA ARG A 717 17.65 29.26 0.96
C ARG A 717 17.47 28.35 2.16
N LEU A 718 16.97 28.91 3.26
CA LEU A 718 16.74 28.18 4.50
C LEU A 718 15.32 27.58 4.54
N SER A 719 15.22 26.36 5.05
CA SER A 719 13.98 25.66 5.33
C SER A 719 13.99 25.10 6.75
N THR A 720 12.95 25.41 7.52
CA THR A 720 12.79 24.97 8.92
C THR A 720 11.62 23.99 9.07
N ILE A 721 11.32 23.22 8.03
CA ILE A 721 10.20 22.25 8.01
C ILE A 721 10.42 21.14 9.05
N ASP A 722 11.66 20.62 9.11
CA ASP A 722 12.14 19.60 10.05
C ASP A 722 13.64 19.82 10.29
N GLY A 723 13.99 20.48 11.39
CA GLY A 723 15.34 20.96 11.65
C GLY A 723 15.70 22.21 10.83
N LEU A 724 16.97 22.34 10.42
CA LEU A 724 17.42 23.36 9.47
C LEU A 724 18.04 22.68 8.25
N ARG A 725 17.40 22.88 7.09
CA ARG A 725 17.99 22.63 5.78
C ARG A 725 18.40 23.95 5.13
N ALA A 726 19.59 24.00 4.56
CA ALA A 726 20.11 25.15 3.83
C ALA A 726 20.54 24.71 2.43
N ASP A 727 19.89 25.24 1.39
CA ASP A 727 20.17 24.94 -0.02
C ASP A 727 20.87 26.15 -0.67
N TRP A 728 22.13 25.97 -1.10
CA TRP A 728 22.86 26.84 -2.00
C TRP A 728 22.67 26.37 -3.46
N ASP A 729 23.16 27.15 -4.42
CA ASP A 729 23.10 26.80 -5.85
C ASP A 729 23.92 25.55 -6.22
N ASP A 730 24.96 25.25 -5.43
CA ASP A 730 25.96 24.19 -5.66
C ASP A 730 25.92 23.04 -4.62
N GLY A 731 24.94 23.05 -3.71
CA GLY A 731 24.79 22.01 -2.69
C GLY A 731 23.86 22.38 -1.52
N TRP A 732 23.66 21.45 -0.59
CA TRP A 732 22.82 21.65 0.58
C TRP A 732 23.37 20.95 1.83
N GLY A 733 22.95 21.43 3.00
CA GLY A 733 23.21 20.81 4.30
C GLY A 733 21.96 20.73 5.16
N LEU A 734 21.88 19.70 6.01
CA LEU A 734 20.79 19.50 6.96
C LEU A 734 21.33 19.21 8.36
N LEU A 735 20.66 19.78 9.36
CA LEU A 735 20.75 19.39 10.76
C LEU A 735 19.32 19.22 11.30
N ARG A 736 19.02 18.04 11.85
CA ARG A 736 17.73 17.78 12.52
C ARG A 736 17.89 16.92 13.77
N ALA A 737 16.87 16.94 14.62
CA ALA A 737 16.76 16.04 15.76
C ALA A 737 16.14 14.71 15.31
N SER A 738 16.67 13.58 15.79
CA SER A 738 16.02 12.29 15.59
C SER A 738 14.83 12.12 16.54
N ASN A 739 13.71 11.61 16.02
CA ASN A 739 12.49 11.36 16.80
C ASN A 739 12.49 10.00 17.51
N THR A 740 13.47 9.15 17.21
CA THR A 740 13.57 7.78 17.75
C THR A 740 14.76 7.58 18.68
N THR A 741 15.81 8.38 18.53
CA THR A 741 17.08 8.25 19.25
C THR A 741 17.61 9.62 19.68
N PRO A 742 18.31 9.74 20.82
CA PRO A 742 18.83 11.02 21.32
C PRO A 742 20.10 11.44 20.55
N VAL A 743 19.96 11.69 19.26
CA VAL A 743 21.04 12.09 18.34
C VAL A 743 20.59 13.23 17.44
N LEU A 744 21.56 14.04 17.02
CA LEU A 744 21.43 14.92 15.86
C LEU A 744 21.74 14.12 14.60
N VAL A 745 20.94 14.34 13.56
CA VAL A 745 21.12 13.74 12.25
C VAL A 745 21.53 14.83 11.28
N LEU A 746 22.63 14.60 10.57
CA LEU A 746 23.14 15.50 9.54
C LEU A 746 23.36 14.77 8.22
N ARG A 747 23.20 15.51 7.13
CA ARG A 747 23.58 15.06 5.79
C ARG A 747 23.99 16.28 4.98
N PHE A 748 24.99 16.09 4.13
CA PHE A 748 25.50 17.11 3.23
C PHE A 748 25.62 16.54 1.82
N GLU A 749 25.33 17.36 0.82
CA GLU A 749 25.52 17.03 -0.58
C GLU A 749 25.94 18.28 -1.36
N ALA A 750 26.79 18.11 -2.36
CA ALA A 750 27.19 19.16 -3.26
C ALA A 750 27.55 18.62 -4.65
N ASP A 751 27.72 19.52 -5.61
CA ASP A 751 28.18 19.17 -6.97
C ASP A 751 29.65 18.72 -7.01
N ASP A 752 30.47 19.21 -6.08
CA ASP A 752 31.87 18.81 -5.94
C ASP A 752 32.34 18.79 -4.47
N GLN A 753 33.55 18.27 -4.26
CA GLN A 753 34.14 18.13 -2.92
C GLN A 753 34.42 19.48 -2.24
N ALA A 754 34.77 20.52 -2.99
CA ALA A 754 35.09 21.83 -2.42
C ALA A 754 33.82 22.52 -1.88
N ALA A 755 32.73 22.43 -2.62
CA ALA A 755 31.42 22.89 -2.15
C ALA A 755 30.93 22.06 -0.96
N LEU A 756 31.11 20.73 -0.96
CA LEU A 756 30.75 19.87 0.18
C LEU A 756 31.48 20.29 1.46
N ASP A 757 32.79 20.51 1.37
CA ASP A 757 33.61 20.88 2.53
C ASP A 757 33.26 22.29 3.04
N ARG A 758 32.97 23.25 2.15
CA ARG A 758 32.45 24.57 2.52
C ARG A 758 31.15 24.47 3.32
N ILE A 759 30.21 23.66 2.85
CA ILE A 759 28.90 23.48 3.51
C ILE A 759 29.08 22.80 4.87
N ARG A 760 29.90 21.75 4.94
CA ARG A 760 30.23 21.06 6.20
C ARG A 760 30.84 22.02 7.22
N ASP A 761 31.80 22.83 6.80
CA ASP A 761 32.48 23.80 7.66
C ASP A 761 31.52 24.88 8.17
N ALA A 762 30.55 25.32 7.35
CA ALA A 762 29.52 26.26 7.77
C ALA A 762 28.64 25.66 8.91
N PHE A 763 28.17 24.43 8.76
CA PHE A 763 27.39 23.75 9.80
C PHE A 763 28.22 23.44 11.04
N ARG A 764 29.46 22.99 10.88
CA ARG A 764 30.40 22.73 11.98
C ARG A 764 30.66 24.00 12.79
N GLY A 765 30.94 25.11 12.11
CA GLY A 765 31.22 26.40 12.75
C GLY A 765 30.05 26.89 13.60
N THR A 766 28.81 26.78 13.09
CA THR A 766 27.62 27.17 13.84
C THR A 766 27.31 26.19 14.99
N LEU A 767 27.46 24.88 14.80
CA LEU A 767 27.25 23.89 15.86
C LEU A 767 28.23 24.08 17.02
N GLN A 768 29.50 24.39 16.73
CA GLN A 768 30.51 24.67 17.76
C GLN A 768 30.18 25.93 18.59
N GLN A 769 29.43 26.89 18.05
CA GLN A 769 28.97 28.06 18.80
C GLN A 769 27.83 27.72 19.75
N VAL A 770 26.89 26.87 19.31
CA VAL A 770 25.65 26.56 20.03
C VAL A 770 25.83 25.42 21.05
N ALA A 771 26.70 24.46 20.73
CA ALA A 771 26.94 23.26 21.50
C ALA A 771 28.45 22.90 21.48
N PRO A 772 29.32 23.74 22.08
CA PRO A 772 30.78 23.55 22.09
C PRO A 772 31.25 22.25 22.76
N GLU A 773 30.39 21.63 23.56
CA GLU A 773 30.62 20.34 24.22
C GLU A 773 30.52 19.13 23.28
N LEU A 774 29.90 19.28 22.10
CA LEU A 774 29.72 18.17 21.17
C LEU A 774 31.03 17.82 20.46
N THR A 775 31.32 16.52 20.39
CA THR A 775 32.42 16.02 19.56
C THR A 775 31.89 15.79 18.14
N LEU A 776 32.18 16.74 17.25
CA LEU A 776 31.77 16.66 15.84
C LEU A 776 32.76 15.78 15.06
N THR A 777 32.23 14.78 14.34
CA THR A 777 33.02 13.78 13.59
C THR A 777 33.08 14.05 12.09
N PHE A 778 32.48 15.16 11.64
CA PHE A 778 32.37 15.56 10.25
C PHE A 778 32.96 16.94 10.03
#